data_AF-A0A352Z300-F1
#
_entry.id   AF-A0A352Z300-F1
#
_cell.length_a   1.000
_cell.length_b   1.000
_cell.length_c   1.000
_cell.angle_alpha   90.00
_cell.angle_beta   90.00
_cell.angle_gamma   90.00
#
_symmetry.space_group_name_H-M   'P 1'
#
loop_
_entity.id
_entity.type
_entity.pdbx_description
1 polymer ?
#
loop_
_entity_poly.entity_id
_entity_poly.type
_entity_poly.pdbx_seq_one_letter_code
_entity_poly.pdbx_strand_id
1 'polypeptide(L)'
;MKTAELFRQISVLSLALFYSLDLCLGQSQTFTTSGTFTVPPGVTAITVECWGGGGAGGGTTANNARGGGGGAGGAYAKKALSVTPGTNYTVTVGAARTGTTSAGGTGNPSWFGTTGTVYAEGGAGGAAPNGGTVAGGTGSAANSIGDIVYAGGNGANGTSTASGGGGGGSGSTGDGGNASGTTAGSGTALNGGTGGTGLTAGGNGNPGNNYGGGGSGGYVNNNTNRSGGNGAQGLVIVSYCLPPAMGYDYERNITIDHTKVAGGENLYNFPMLVSITGQNFLKTSPTGQITNSNGYDIVFTDEYYNKLDHQIEYYNAANGDLISWVRIPTLSCSANTVIKMLYGNQLVTTDPSVTSVWDSHYKGVWHLNNSNLNDFTSYNKAATPYNNPTYTTGMIQNSLELNGSNQYATVLNAPNTNFAGNITVSAWVSMDTRNRDQKIAGNQNNSSGGYKFGIYTNNKVEFEIRNSANTPSLNRDVSGGTVLNTGQWYYLAGISSDVLDSIKTFVNGIPERPFKKTGTLGIASDNLTIGKEPFLSDYYFDGKFDELRISDIVRSDGWMRTEYNNQSSPATFYTLDDSETVFNLTSASICDSPITLTFGYPAGGTYSGNPYISGNVFTPPSAGTYTITYTYDGGCGPSSVSKEIIITDVPSAPTAPDKEYCSSQITYLEATSGENIRWYSGGTLVSTANPFSTGQNAPGTYNYAVTQSINGCESPATDVSLIIYGGITITDQPTALIICPGDNAIFSVTASGYNPTYQWQEDGSNISDGEIYSGTTTRTLTLINPGDSRDGKQYRCIISSFCGTSPVNSSAALLTINPGFDWTGAVSSDWNDPGNWICGHLPGQTNPVRITSVTNQPVLSTGATGSVGNLIIDTGASLTIDGNTIQITGTITNNGIFDASEGTIELNGTAAQSIENDIFKDNTVKNLIINNNPGVTLQDTLKVSGIVTVNSGSLSSDGHLVLLSNLTQTALIDGSGTGEVTGNVTMQRYLPSGFGYRYFSSPFQDSKVSQFGDDMDLGSPFPSFYRYDENRMLAGLPASGWVKYNYPDSILRPMHGYSVNFGSSSLPEIADVTGIVN
;
A
#
# COMPACT_ATOMS: atom_id res chain seq x y z
N MET A 1 -54.15 -23.39 -43.41
CA MET A 1 -53.02 -23.30 -42.46
C MET A 1 -53.31 -22.19 -41.46
N LYS A 2 -54.05 -22.57 -40.41
CA LYS A 2 -54.52 -21.77 -39.28
C LYS A 2 -54.77 -22.81 -38.19
N THR A 3 -53.80 -23.10 -37.33
CA THR A 3 -53.89 -23.96 -36.11
C THR A 3 -52.51 -24.26 -35.52
N ALA A 4 -51.64 -23.26 -35.36
CA ALA A 4 -50.34 -23.44 -34.67
C ALA A 4 -49.94 -22.30 -33.72
N GLU A 5 -50.77 -21.26 -33.55
CA GLU A 5 -50.50 -20.14 -32.63
C GLU A 5 -51.44 -20.08 -31.41
N LEU A 6 -52.35 -21.06 -31.24
CA LEU A 6 -53.26 -21.09 -30.09
C LEU A 6 -52.80 -22.04 -28.95
N PHE A 7 -51.71 -22.80 -29.14
CA PHE A 7 -51.27 -23.81 -28.17
C PHE A 7 -50.01 -23.44 -27.36
N ARG A 8 -49.49 -22.21 -27.49
CA ARG A 8 -48.32 -21.74 -26.73
C ARG A 8 -48.61 -20.62 -25.72
N GLN A 9 -49.86 -20.16 -25.62
CA GLN A 9 -50.30 -19.16 -24.64
C GLN A 9 -51.24 -19.71 -23.55
N ILE A 10 -51.56 -21.01 -23.56
CA ILE A 10 -52.43 -21.63 -22.54
C ILE A 10 -51.64 -22.48 -21.52
N SER A 11 -50.36 -22.77 -21.79
CA SER A 11 -49.55 -23.68 -20.96
C SER A 11 -48.64 -23.00 -19.94
N VAL A 12 -48.70 -21.67 -19.79
CA VAL A 12 -47.91 -20.91 -18.79
C VAL A 12 -48.80 -20.33 -17.68
N LEU A 13 -50.13 -20.39 -17.81
CA LEU A 13 -51.05 -19.82 -16.80
C LEU A 13 -51.73 -20.86 -15.89
N SER A 14 -51.44 -22.16 -16.07
CA SER A 14 -52.19 -23.25 -15.40
C SER A 14 -51.31 -24.28 -14.70
N LEU A 15 -49.98 -24.13 -14.73
CA LEU A 15 -49.04 -25.04 -14.07
C LEU A 15 -48.25 -24.42 -12.90
N ALA A 16 -48.47 -23.13 -12.59
CA ALA A 16 -47.89 -22.45 -11.44
C ALA A 16 -48.79 -22.46 -10.19
N LEU A 17 -49.96 -23.11 -10.24
CA LEU A 17 -50.95 -23.03 -9.16
C LEU A 17 -51.04 -24.26 -8.24
N PHE A 18 -50.20 -25.29 -8.43
CA PHE A 18 -50.37 -26.55 -7.69
C PHE A 18 -49.13 -27.17 -7.05
N TYR A 19 -48.01 -26.45 -6.96
CA TYR A 19 -46.85 -26.89 -6.16
C TYR A 19 -46.23 -25.72 -5.41
N SER A 20 -46.91 -25.27 -4.37
CA SER A 20 -46.29 -24.65 -3.18
C SER A 20 -47.24 -24.78 -1.99
N LEU A 21 -47.60 -26.01 -1.65
CA LEU A 21 -48.06 -26.32 -0.29
C LEU A 21 -46.83 -26.62 0.60
N ASP A 22 -45.74 -25.89 0.38
CA ASP A 22 -44.73 -25.78 1.43
C ASP A 22 -45.34 -24.89 2.50
N LEU A 23 -45.48 -25.45 3.70
CA LEU A 23 -45.88 -24.74 4.89
C LEU A 23 -45.00 -23.50 5.00
N CYS A 24 -45.59 -22.36 4.65
CA CYS A 24 -45.15 -21.08 5.15
C CYS A 24 -45.25 -21.15 6.68
N LEU A 25 -44.14 -21.49 7.34
CA LEU A 25 -43.94 -21.40 8.79
C LEU A 25 -43.83 -19.92 9.22
N GLY A 26 -44.74 -19.10 8.70
CA GLY A 26 -44.82 -17.68 8.98
C GLY A 26 -45.45 -17.39 10.34
N GLN A 27 -45.43 -16.10 10.70
CA GLN A 27 -46.14 -15.58 11.86
C GLN A 27 -47.59 -16.05 11.90
N SER A 28 -48.15 -16.23 13.10
CA SER A 28 -49.57 -16.54 13.25
C SER A 28 -50.23 -15.66 14.31
N GLN A 29 -51.49 -15.31 14.10
CA GLN A 29 -52.34 -14.66 15.06
C GLN A 29 -53.51 -15.58 15.40
N THR A 30 -53.62 -15.91 16.69
CA THR A 30 -54.70 -16.77 17.20
C THR A 30 -55.78 -15.90 17.83
N PHE A 31 -57.02 -16.15 17.43
CA PHE A 31 -58.23 -15.50 17.94
C PHE A 31 -59.06 -16.52 18.70
N THR A 32 -59.18 -16.32 20.01
CA THR A 32 -60.07 -17.10 20.90
C THR A 32 -61.37 -16.34 21.21
N THR A 33 -61.44 -15.07 20.84
CA THR A 33 -62.62 -14.22 20.83
C THR A 33 -62.68 -13.46 19.51
N SER A 34 -63.87 -13.01 19.13
CA SER A 34 -64.04 -12.21 17.90
C SER A 34 -63.23 -10.92 17.97
N GLY A 35 -62.67 -10.50 16.84
CA GLY A 35 -61.81 -9.32 16.73
C GLY A 35 -61.57 -8.89 15.29
N THR A 36 -60.47 -8.20 15.07
CA THR A 36 -60.03 -7.71 13.76
C THR A 36 -58.59 -8.14 13.52
N PHE A 37 -58.32 -8.70 12.34
CA PHE A 37 -56.98 -8.95 11.83
C PHE A 37 -56.59 -7.80 10.89
N THR A 38 -55.54 -7.06 11.24
CA THR A 38 -54.95 -6.06 10.34
C THR A 38 -53.81 -6.74 9.59
N VAL A 39 -53.89 -6.77 8.26
CA VAL A 39 -52.83 -7.33 7.43
C VAL A 39 -51.54 -6.55 7.65
N PRO A 40 -50.45 -7.19 8.10
CA PRO A 40 -49.19 -6.49 8.32
C PRO A 40 -48.61 -5.92 7.01
N PRO A 41 -47.76 -4.88 7.10
CA PRO A 41 -47.07 -4.35 5.92
C PRO A 41 -46.34 -5.43 5.12
N GLY A 42 -46.48 -5.41 3.80
CA GLY A 42 -45.82 -6.37 2.90
C GLY A 42 -46.48 -7.75 2.79
N VAL A 43 -47.50 -8.06 3.61
CA VAL A 43 -48.21 -9.34 3.55
C VAL A 43 -49.31 -9.30 2.48
N THR A 44 -49.20 -10.16 1.48
CA THR A 44 -50.16 -10.24 0.35
C THR A 44 -50.96 -11.55 0.34
N ALA A 45 -50.62 -12.50 1.20
CA ALA A 45 -51.34 -13.76 1.35
C ALA A 45 -51.32 -14.22 2.81
N ILE A 46 -52.41 -14.88 3.24
CA ILE A 46 -52.58 -15.49 4.56
C ILE A 46 -53.21 -16.88 4.42
N THR A 47 -53.02 -17.73 5.42
CA THR A 47 -53.77 -18.97 5.64
C THR A 47 -54.65 -18.78 6.85
N VAL A 48 -55.92 -19.14 6.74
CA VAL A 48 -56.85 -19.05 7.87
C VAL A 48 -57.41 -20.43 8.21
N GLU A 49 -57.44 -20.74 9.49
CA GLU A 49 -58.03 -21.94 10.07
C GLU A 49 -59.13 -21.55 11.07
N CYS A 50 -60.30 -22.15 10.94
CA CYS A 50 -61.48 -21.88 11.79
C CYS A 50 -61.96 -23.18 12.43
N TRP A 51 -62.30 -23.13 13.72
CA TRP A 51 -62.99 -24.20 14.46
C TRP A 51 -64.32 -23.67 14.98
N GLY A 52 -65.43 -24.34 14.64
CA GLY A 52 -66.75 -24.01 15.17
C GLY A 52 -66.89 -24.34 16.65
N GLY A 53 -67.77 -23.64 17.36
CA GLY A 53 -68.12 -23.96 18.74
C GLY A 53 -68.87 -25.30 18.85
N GLY A 54 -68.72 -25.98 19.98
CA GLY A 54 -69.44 -27.22 20.27
C GLY A 54 -70.92 -26.98 20.55
N GLY A 55 -71.75 -27.96 20.22
CA GLY A 55 -73.17 -27.96 20.59
C GLY A 55 -73.36 -28.16 22.09
N ALA A 56 -74.34 -27.49 22.67
CA ALA A 56 -74.70 -27.74 24.06
C ALA A 56 -75.41 -29.10 24.20
N GLY A 57 -75.24 -29.77 25.34
CA GLY A 57 -75.99 -30.99 25.64
C GLY A 57 -77.47 -30.70 25.91
N GLY A 58 -78.32 -31.71 25.70
CA GLY A 58 -79.74 -31.64 26.05
C GLY A 58 -79.95 -31.67 27.56
N GLY A 59 -80.74 -30.73 28.09
CA GLY A 59 -81.21 -30.75 29.48
C GLY A 59 -82.44 -31.61 29.68
N THR A 60 -82.89 -31.70 30.94
CA THR A 60 -84.06 -32.50 31.35
C THR A 60 -84.81 -31.80 32.49
N THR A 61 -86.14 -31.97 32.54
CA THR A 61 -87.02 -31.40 33.56
C THR A 61 -87.61 -32.47 34.47
N ALA A 62 -88.02 -32.08 35.68
CA ALA A 62 -88.47 -32.95 36.76
C ALA A 62 -89.68 -33.86 36.43
N ASN A 63 -90.41 -33.57 35.35
CA ASN A 63 -91.69 -34.23 35.01
C ASN A 63 -91.61 -35.22 33.84
N ASN A 64 -90.47 -35.39 33.15
CA ASN A 64 -90.31 -36.36 32.04
C ASN A 64 -88.96 -37.12 32.14
N ALA A 65 -88.99 -38.42 31.87
CA ALA A 65 -87.91 -39.35 32.18
C ALA A 65 -86.62 -39.18 31.35
N ARG A 66 -85.53 -38.90 32.09
CA ARG A 66 -84.12 -39.39 32.07
C ARG A 66 -83.24 -39.23 30.80
N GLY A 67 -82.02 -38.73 31.04
CA GLY A 67 -80.85 -38.66 30.14
C GLY A 67 -81.00 -37.82 28.87
N GLY A 68 -80.54 -36.58 28.86
CA GLY A 68 -80.43 -35.80 27.62
C GLY A 68 -79.34 -36.32 26.68
N GLY A 69 -79.47 -36.05 25.38
CA GLY A 69 -78.43 -36.34 24.39
C GLY A 69 -77.22 -35.43 24.56
N GLY A 70 -76.02 -35.92 24.24
CA GLY A 70 -74.83 -35.08 24.17
C GLY A 70 -74.87 -34.17 22.94
N GLY A 71 -74.31 -32.97 23.03
CA GLY A 71 -74.09 -32.08 21.89
C GLY A 71 -72.95 -32.60 21.01
N ALA A 72 -72.98 -32.25 19.72
CA ALA A 72 -71.92 -32.56 18.77
C ALA A 72 -70.71 -31.65 18.97
N GLY A 73 -69.55 -32.11 18.49
CA GLY A 73 -68.39 -31.25 18.31
C GLY A 73 -68.59 -30.24 17.16
N GLY A 74 -67.87 -29.12 17.21
CA GLY A 74 -67.77 -28.15 16.12
C GLY A 74 -66.88 -28.63 14.97
N ALA A 75 -67.11 -28.06 13.78
CA ALA A 75 -66.37 -28.38 12.56
C ALA A 75 -65.04 -27.60 12.46
N TYR A 76 -64.23 -27.94 11.46
CA TYR A 76 -62.97 -27.27 11.11
C TYR A 76 -62.98 -26.86 9.64
N ALA A 77 -62.38 -25.71 9.32
CA ALA A 77 -62.18 -25.25 7.95
C ALA A 77 -60.83 -24.53 7.79
N LYS A 78 -60.13 -24.72 6.67
CA LYS A 78 -58.86 -24.05 6.33
C LYS A 78 -58.83 -23.55 4.90
N LYS A 79 -58.25 -22.37 4.65
CA LYS A 79 -58.07 -21.81 3.29
C LYS A 79 -56.92 -20.80 3.22
N ALA A 80 -56.25 -20.74 2.07
CA ALA A 80 -55.33 -19.64 1.73
C ALA A 80 -56.09 -18.48 1.04
N LEU A 81 -55.82 -17.24 1.46
CA LEU A 81 -56.48 -16.03 0.97
C LEU A 81 -55.42 -15.01 0.51
N SER A 82 -55.65 -14.39 -0.64
CA SER A 82 -54.94 -13.16 -1.02
C SER A 82 -55.51 -11.98 -0.23
N VAL A 83 -54.62 -11.12 0.28
CA VAL A 83 -54.96 -9.96 1.10
C VAL A 83 -54.18 -8.72 0.65
N THR A 84 -54.66 -7.56 1.07
CA THR A 84 -53.96 -6.28 0.81
C THR A 84 -53.33 -5.77 2.11
N PRO A 85 -52.02 -5.43 2.12
CA PRO A 85 -51.35 -4.84 3.28
C PRO A 85 -52.13 -3.67 3.90
N GLY A 86 -52.20 -3.63 5.23
CA GLY A 86 -52.92 -2.62 6.00
C GLY A 86 -54.45 -2.77 6.04
N THR A 87 -55.04 -3.74 5.32
CA THR A 87 -56.49 -3.97 5.34
C THR A 87 -56.93 -4.66 6.62
N ASN A 88 -58.09 -4.27 7.16
CA ASN A 88 -58.70 -4.88 8.33
C ASN A 88 -59.73 -5.94 7.93
N TYR A 89 -59.58 -7.18 8.42
CA TYR A 89 -60.52 -8.28 8.26
C TYR A 89 -61.20 -8.61 9.58
N THR A 90 -62.52 -8.77 9.57
CA THR A 90 -63.26 -9.23 10.75
C THR A 90 -62.97 -10.70 11.02
N VAL A 91 -62.68 -11.03 12.27
CA VAL A 91 -62.53 -12.40 12.76
C VAL A 91 -63.66 -12.69 13.74
N THR A 92 -64.46 -13.71 13.49
CA THR A 92 -65.54 -14.15 14.38
C THR A 92 -65.19 -15.51 14.97
N VAL A 93 -65.13 -15.58 16.30
CA VAL A 93 -64.92 -16.84 17.02
C VAL A 93 -66.25 -17.27 17.63
N GLY A 94 -66.64 -18.52 17.38
CA GLY A 94 -67.86 -19.10 17.92
C GLY A 94 -67.83 -19.14 19.44
N ALA A 95 -68.61 -18.30 20.11
CA ALA A 95 -68.71 -18.30 21.57
C ALA A 95 -69.21 -19.67 22.10
N ALA A 96 -68.82 -20.04 23.32
CA ALA A 96 -69.34 -21.22 24.00
C ALA A 96 -70.87 -21.19 24.07
N ARG A 97 -71.51 -22.35 23.93
CA ARG A 97 -72.97 -22.46 23.95
C ARG A 97 -73.44 -22.98 25.29
N THR A 98 -74.18 -22.15 26.03
CA THR A 98 -74.70 -22.51 27.35
C THR A 98 -75.75 -23.63 27.25
N GLY A 99 -75.58 -24.67 28.06
CA GLY A 99 -76.56 -25.73 28.25
C GLY A 99 -77.74 -25.24 29.09
N THR A 100 -78.94 -25.66 28.70
CA THR A 100 -80.18 -25.27 29.39
C THR A 100 -80.93 -26.52 29.86
N THR A 101 -82.07 -26.36 30.52
CA THR A 101 -82.96 -27.48 30.90
C THR A 101 -83.79 -28.02 29.74
N SER A 102 -83.62 -27.46 28.53
CA SER A 102 -84.31 -27.82 27.29
C SER A 102 -83.34 -28.47 26.30
N ALA A 103 -83.75 -28.67 25.05
CA ALA A 103 -82.83 -29.12 24.00
C ALA A 103 -81.61 -28.20 23.92
N GLY A 104 -80.43 -28.78 23.70
CA GLY A 104 -79.19 -28.04 23.55
C GLY A 104 -79.24 -27.14 22.33
N GLY A 105 -78.66 -25.94 22.44
CA GLY A 105 -78.49 -25.08 21.27
C GLY A 105 -77.32 -25.54 20.40
N THR A 106 -77.41 -25.28 19.10
CA THR A 106 -76.28 -25.39 18.17
C THR A 106 -75.14 -24.48 18.62
N GLY A 107 -73.91 -24.97 18.52
CA GLY A 107 -72.70 -24.20 18.73
C GLY A 107 -72.62 -23.02 17.77
N ASN A 108 -71.96 -21.95 18.19
CA ASN A 108 -71.79 -20.79 17.32
C ASN A 108 -70.67 -21.06 16.30
N PRO A 109 -70.80 -20.63 15.03
CA PRO A 109 -69.77 -20.83 14.02
C PRO A 109 -68.57 -19.89 14.23
N SER A 110 -67.43 -20.25 13.66
CA SER A 110 -66.25 -19.37 13.55
C SER A 110 -65.94 -19.07 12.09
N TRP A 111 -65.55 -17.84 11.78
CA TRP A 111 -65.23 -17.42 10.41
C TRP A 111 -64.32 -16.19 10.33
N PHE A 112 -63.71 -15.98 9.17
CA PHE A 112 -62.79 -14.87 8.89
C PHE A 112 -63.20 -14.11 7.62
N GLY A 113 -63.57 -12.83 7.70
CA GLY A 113 -63.87 -11.93 6.55
C GLY A 113 -65.17 -12.22 5.78
N THR A 114 -66.33 -11.84 6.35
CA THR A 114 -67.74 -12.22 6.06
C THR A 114 -68.04 -13.74 5.98
N THR A 115 -69.30 -14.12 6.17
CA THR A 115 -69.76 -15.50 5.95
C THR A 115 -69.54 -15.85 4.47
N GLY A 116 -68.54 -16.68 4.14
CA GLY A 116 -68.26 -17.06 2.73
C GLY A 116 -66.80 -17.30 2.35
N THR A 117 -65.86 -16.87 3.17
CA THR A 117 -64.41 -16.85 2.88
C THR A 117 -63.70 -18.01 3.54
N VAL A 118 -63.75 -18.09 4.87
CA VAL A 118 -63.38 -19.28 5.67
C VAL A 118 -64.38 -19.43 6.81
N TYR A 119 -65.11 -20.52 6.85
CA TYR A 119 -66.25 -20.71 7.75
C TYR A 119 -66.28 -22.13 8.30
N ALA A 120 -66.28 -22.28 9.62
CA ALA A 120 -66.45 -23.55 10.30
C ALA A 120 -67.77 -23.54 11.09
N GLU A 121 -68.66 -24.47 10.75
CA GLU A 121 -69.97 -24.56 11.40
C GLU A 121 -69.87 -25.07 12.85
N GLY A 122 -70.77 -24.60 13.70
CA GLY A 122 -70.86 -25.10 15.08
C GLY A 122 -71.59 -26.43 15.18
N GLY A 123 -71.28 -27.21 16.22
CA GLY A 123 -71.88 -28.53 16.44
C GLY A 123 -73.36 -28.46 16.80
N ALA A 124 -74.18 -29.38 16.29
CA ALA A 124 -75.59 -29.45 16.65
C ALA A 124 -75.77 -29.73 18.16
N GLY A 125 -76.80 -29.14 18.76
CA GLY A 125 -77.14 -29.40 20.16
C GLY A 125 -77.79 -30.77 20.38
N GLY A 126 -77.66 -31.31 21.59
CA GLY A 126 -78.27 -32.58 21.98
C GLY A 126 -79.77 -32.45 22.26
N ALA A 127 -80.56 -33.48 21.93
CA ALA A 127 -82.00 -33.44 22.16
C ALA A 127 -82.36 -33.58 23.65
N ALA A 128 -83.45 -32.92 24.06
CA ALA A 128 -84.04 -33.11 25.39
C ALA A 128 -84.91 -34.38 25.42
N PRO A 129 -84.95 -35.11 26.55
CA PRO A 129 -85.69 -36.36 26.68
C PRO A 129 -87.22 -36.15 26.62
N ASN A 130 -87.90 -36.97 25.81
CA ASN A 130 -89.36 -37.07 25.74
C ASN A 130 -89.84 -38.51 26.03
N GLY A 131 -89.42 -39.06 27.17
CA GLY A 131 -89.89 -40.38 27.65
C GLY A 131 -89.20 -41.62 27.04
N GLY A 132 -87.98 -41.49 26.51
CA GLY A 132 -87.23 -42.59 25.89
C GLY A 132 -85.79 -42.21 25.48
N THR A 133 -85.14 -43.04 24.64
CA THR A 133 -83.81 -42.73 24.08
C THR A 133 -83.90 -41.51 23.17
N VAL A 134 -83.04 -40.52 23.38
CA VAL A 134 -83.00 -39.27 22.59
C VAL A 134 -81.66 -39.05 21.92
N ALA A 135 -81.71 -38.48 20.72
CA ALA A 135 -80.55 -38.34 19.87
C ALA A 135 -79.51 -37.38 20.47
N GLY A 136 -78.24 -37.76 20.37
CA GLY A 136 -77.14 -36.81 20.46
C GLY A 136 -77.14 -35.88 19.23
N GLY A 137 -76.46 -34.75 19.35
CA GLY A 137 -76.28 -33.84 18.23
C GLY A 137 -75.44 -34.48 17.13
N THR A 138 -75.80 -34.23 15.87
CA THR A 138 -75.01 -34.65 14.71
C THR A 138 -73.85 -33.68 14.47
N GLY A 139 -72.64 -34.19 14.38
CA GLY A 139 -71.47 -33.44 13.93
C GLY A 139 -71.43 -33.41 12.39
N SER A 140 -71.15 -32.24 11.82
CA SER A 140 -71.21 -31.99 10.38
C SER A 140 -70.12 -30.99 9.97
N ALA A 141 -69.75 -31.00 8.68
CA ALA A 141 -69.00 -29.94 8.03
C ALA A 141 -69.68 -29.45 6.72
N ALA A 142 -70.92 -29.85 6.46
CA ALA A 142 -71.63 -29.59 5.20
C ALA A 142 -71.77 -28.10 4.85
N ASN A 143 -71.89 -27.21 5.84
CA ASN A 143 -71.95 -25.77 5.61
C ASN A 143 -70.59 -25.07 5.76
N SER A 144 -69.52 -25.82 6.04
CA SER A 144 -68.18 -25.27 6.22
C SER A 144 -67.57 -24.87 4.87
N ILE A 145 -66.82 -23.77 4.86
CA ILE A 145 -66.19 -23.20 3.67
C ILE A 145 -64.68 -23.13 3.91
N GLY A 146 -63.94 -23.90 3.13
CA GLY A 146 -62.48 -23.98 3.14
C GLY A 146 -62.00 -24.92 2.03
N ASP A 147 -60.70 -24.91 1.76
CA ASP A 147 -60.05 -25.90 0.90
C ASP A 147 -59.95 -27.26 1.61
N ILE A 148 -59.85 -27.24 2.94
CA ILE A 148 -59.91 -28.41 3.82
C ILE A 148 -61.02 -28.19 4.84
N VAL A 149 -61.87 -29.19 5.05
CA VAL A 149 -62.93 -29.18 6.08
C VAL A 149 -63.02 -30.53 6.80
N TYR A 150 -63.25 -30.51 8.11
CA TYR A 150 -63.46 -31.71 8.93
C TYR A 150 -64.69 -31.55 9.82
N ALA A 151 -65.48 -32.61 9.95
CA ALA A 151 -66.70 -32.62 10.75
C ALA A 151 -66.39 -32.80 12.23
N GLY A 152 -67.14 -32.13 13.09
CA GLY A 152 -67.14 -32.45 14.51
C GLY A 152 -67.67 -33.88 14.76
N GLY A 153 -67.35 -34.44 15.91
CA GLY A 153 -67.85 -35.75 16.33
C GLY A 153 -69.31 -35.68 16.75
N ASN A 154 -70.06 -36.75 16.51
CA ASN A 154 -71.43 -36.89 16.98
C ASN A 154 -71.49 -36.98 18.51
N GLY A 155 -72.48 -36.32 19.10
CA GLY A 155 -72.86 -36.56 20.49
C GLY A 155 -73.53 -37.93 20.65
N ALA A 156 -73.42 -38.53 21.83
CA ALA A 156 -74.04 -39.80 22.13
C ALA A 156 -75.52 -39.60 22.50
N ASN A 157 -76.32 -40.64 22.27
CA ASN A 157 -77.72 -40.65 22.65
C ASN A 157 -77.88 -40.68 24.18
N GLY A 158 -78.83 -39.89 24.68
CA GLY A 158 -79.30 -39.99 26.05
C GLY A 158 -80.28 -41.15 26.20
N THR A 159 -80.24 -41.85 27.33
CA THR A 159 -81.09 -43.02 27.61
C THR A 159 -81.78 -42.89 28.96
N SER A 160 -82.68 -43.84 29.24
CA SER A 160 -83.33 -43.93 30.55
C SER A 160 -82.35 -44.17 31.71
N THR A 161 -81.11 -44.60 31.46
CA THR A 161 -80.15 -44.95 32.53
C THR A 161 -78.92 -44.04 32.59
N ALA A 162 -78.66 -43.25 31.54
CA ALA A 162 -77.52 -42.36 31.48
C ALA A 162 -77.76 -41.20 30.49
N SER A 163 -77.09 -40.07 30.69
CA SER A 163 -77.01 -39.03 29.66
C SER A 163 -75.93 -39.34 28.63
N GLY A 164 -76.09 -38.78 27.43
CA GLY A 164 -75.11 -38.93 26.36
C GLY A 164 -73.87 -38.09 26.60
N GLY A 165 -72.68 -38.66 26.38
CA GLY A 165 -71.43 -37.93 26.25
C GLY A 165 -71.45 -36.99 25.03
N GLY A 166 -70.79 -35.85 25.15
CA GLY A 166 -70.63 -34.90 24.05
C GLY A 166 -69.60 -35.37 23.03
N GLY A 167 -69.80 -35.02 21.75
CA GLY A 167 -68.86 -35.31 20.68
C GLY A 167 -67.57 -34.50 20.78
N GLY A 168 -66.45 -35.04 20.30
CA GLY A 168 -65.19 -34.30 20.21
C GLY A 168 -65.23 -33.26 19.10
N GLY A 169 -64.63 -32.10 19.30
CA GLY A 169 -64.39 -31.12 18.23
C GLY A 169 -63.38 -31.67 17.22
N SER A 170 -63.51 -31.29 15.94
CA SER A 170 -62.51 -31.61 14.94
C SER A 170 -61.19 -30.85 15.18
N GLY A 171 -60.08 -31.47 14.82
CA GLY A 171 -58.75 -30.86 14.81
C GLY A 171 -58.32 -30.51 13.39
N SER A 172 -57.17 -29.86 13.23
CA SER A 172 -56.62 -29.56 11.89
C SER A 172 -56.12 -30.81 11.14
N THR A 173 -56.21 -31.98 11.76
CA THR A 173 -55.72 -33.26 11.23
C THR A 173 -56.83 -34.28 10.95
N GLY A 174 -58.08 -33.97 11.29
CA GLY A 174 -59.21 -34.87 11.01
C GLY A 174 -60.48 -34.58 11.80
N ASP A 175 -61.50 -35.38 11.53
CA ASP A 175 -62.81 -35.29 12.17
C ASP A 175 -62.74 -35.48 13.69
N GLY A 176 -63.69 -34.88 14.41
CA GLY A 176 -63.84 -35.08 15.84
C GLY A 176 -64.32 -36.50 16.16
N GLY A 177 -63.84 -37.05 17.28
CA GLY A 177 -64.25 -38.38 17.72
C GLY A 177 -65.73 -38.41 18.11
N ASN A 178 -66.45 -39.43 17.65
CA ASN A 178 -67.83 -39.67 18.06
C ASN A 178 -67.89 -40.11 19.53
N ALA A 179 -68.85 -39.59 20.28
CA ALA A 179 -69.15 -40.05 21.62
C ALA A 179 -69.91 -41.39 21.61
N SER A 180 -69.78 -42.16 22.69
CA SER A 180 -70.45 -43.46 22.85
C SER A 180 -70.91 -43.66 24.29
N GLY A 181 -72.23 -43.77 24.49
CA GLY A 181 -72.83 -43.83 25.83
C GLY A 181 -72.47 -42.60 26.65
N THR A 182 -71.89 -42.80 27.84
CA THR A 182 -71.35 -41.72 28.69
C THR A 182 -69.92 -41.30 28.33
N THR A 183 -69.25 -42.03 27.44
CA THR A 183 -67.87 -41.73 27.05
C THR A 183 -67.89 -40.56 26.08
N ALA A 184 -67.16 -39.50 26.43
CA ALA A 184 -66.98 -38.35 25.57
C ALA A 184 -66.25 -38.73 24.27
N GLY A 185 -66.58 -38.06 23.18
CA GLY A 185 -65.80 -38.12 21.96
C GLY A 185 -64.44 -37.46 22.17
N SER A 186 -63.36 -38.12 21.77
CA SER A 186 -62.03 -37.53 21.78
C SER A 186 -61.95 -36.40 20.77
N GLY A 187 -61.38 -35.26 21.15
CA GLY A 187 -60.99 -34.24 20.17
C GLY A 187 -59.80 -34.74 19.35
N THR A 188 -59.70 -34.31 18.10
CA THR A 188 -58.57 -34.62 17.21
C THR A 188 -57.42 -33.64 17.40
N ALA A 189 -56.17 -34.07 17.13
CA ALA A 189 -54.97 -33.30 17.43
C ALA A 189 -54.90 -31.93 16.71
N LEU A 190 -54.21 -30.98 17.36
CA LEU A 190 -54.20 -29.52 17.09
C LEU A 190 -55.58 -28.86 17.25
N ASN A 191 -55.89 -28.53 18.52
CA ASN A 191 -57.00 -27.68 18.97
C ASN A 191 -58.41 -28.30 19.06
N GLY A 192 -58.64 -29.53 18.59
CA GLY A 192 -59.91 -30.23 18.77
C GLY A 192 -60.14 -30.63 20.23
N GLY A 193 -61.18 -30.08 20.85
CA GLY A 193 -61.53 -30.31 22.26
C GLY A 193 -62.33 -31.59 22.48
N THR A 194 -62.02 -32.35 23.52
CA THR A 194 -62.81 -33.53 23.90
C THR A 194 -64.21 -33.11 24.34
N GLY A 195 -65.24 -33.88 24.01
CA GLY A 195 -66.58 -33.61 24.50
C GLY A 195 -66.72 -33.80 26.01
N GLY A 196 -67.85 -33.37 26.57
CA GLY A 196 -68.17 -33.59 27.97
C GLY A 196 -68.49 -35.05 28.25
N THR A 197 -68.02 -35.61 29.36
CA THR A 197 -68.39 -36.96 29.78
C THR A 197 -69.84 -37.00 30.23
N GLY A 198 -70.62 -37.97 29.76
CA GLY A 198 -72.00 -38.20 30.18
C GLY A 198 -72.09 -38.71 31.62
N LEU A 199 -73.32 -38.75 32.15
CA LEU A 199 -73.59 -39.04 33.55
C LEU A 199 -74.45 -40.29 33.72
N THR A 200 -74.13 -41.12 34.72
CA THR A 200 -74.97 -42.22 35.23
C THR A 200 -75.66 -41.87 36.56
N ALA A 201 -75.31 -40.74 37.16
CA ALA A 201 -75.86 -40.22 38.42
C ALA A 201 -76.48 -38.84 38.22
N GLY A 202 -77.46 -38.46 39.06
CA GLY A 202 -78.22 -37.22 38.90
C GLY A 202 -77.34 -35.98 38.94
N GLY A 203 -77.34 -35.19 37.87
CA GLY A 203 -76.48 -34.01 37.72
C GLY A 203 -76.73 -33.22 36.44
N ASN A 204 -76.23 -31.98 36.43
CA ASN A 204 -76.14 -31.18 35.20
C ASN A 204 -75.04 -31.76 34.31
N GLY A 205 -75.21 -31.71 33.00
CA GLY A 205 -74.21 -32.22 32.07
C GLY A 205 -72.85 -31.52 32.25
N ASN A 206 -71.78 -32.28 32.08
CA ASN A 206 -70.42 -31.78 32.03
C ASN A 206 -70.17 -30.99 30.73
N PRO A 207 -69.45 -29.85 30.80
CA PRO A 207 -69.08 -29.07 29.63
C PRO A 207 -68.10 -29.83 28.73
N GLY A 208 -68.09 -29.50 27.43
CA GLY A 208 -67.02 -29.90 26.53
C GLY A 208 -65.73 -29.10 26.81
N ASN A 209 -64.59 -29.68 26.46
CA ASN A 209 -63.30 -29.00 26.53
C ASN A 209 -63.05 -28.14 25.28
N ASN A 210 -62.24 -27.09 25.42
CA ASN A 210 -61.85 -26.21 24.32
C ASN A 210 -60.93 -26.97 23.31
N TYR A 211 -61.01 -26.73 22.00
CA TYR A 211 -61.98 -25.92 21.23
C TYR A 211 -62.98 -26.82 20.50
N GLY A 212 -64.25 -26.42 20.46
CA GLY A 212 -65.28 -27.13 19.71
C GLY A 212 -65.83 -28.42 20.35
N GLY A 213 -65.43 -28.81 21.56
CA GLY A 213 -65.99 -29.97 22.25
C GLY A 213 -67.48 -29.80 22.60
N GLY A 214 -68.29 -30.81 22.29
CA GLY A 214 -69.73 -30.82 22.60
C GLY A 214 -69.99 -31.03 24.09
N GLY A 215 -71.04 -30.40 24.64
CA GLY A 215 -71.45 -30.60 26.03
C GLY A 215 -72.21 -31.91 26.22
N SER A 216 -72.05 -32.60 27.35
CA SER A 216 -72.84 -33.82 27.64
C SER A 216 -74.29 -33.50 28.03
N GLY A 217 -75.19 -34.46 27.92
CA GLY A 217 -76.58 -34.28 28.37
C GLY A 217 -76.70 -34.23 29.90
N GLY A 218 -77.78 -33.59 30.39
CA GLY A 218 -78.15 -33.63 31.80
C GLY A 218 -78.82 -34.96 32.18
N TYR A 219 -78.61 -35.44 33.41
CA TYR A 219 -79.26 -36.67 33.90
C TYR A 219 -80.05 -36.40 35.18
N VAL A 220 -81.34 -36.73 35.17
CA VAL A 220 -82.25 -36.56 36.31
C VAL A 220 -82.55 -37.90 36.97
N ASN A 221 -82.44 -37.95 38.30
CA ASN A 221 -82.80 -39.11 39.13
C ASN A 221 -83.74 -38.73 40.31
N ASN A 222 -84.22 -37.49 40.34
CA ASN A 222 -85.06 -36.89 41.37
C ASN A 222 -85.91 -35.74 40.79
N ASN A 223 -86.66 -34.99 41.60
CA ASN A 223 -87.55 -33.92 41.12
C ASN A 223 -86.82 -32.58 40.80
N THR A 224 -85.55 -32.62 40.41
CA THR A 224 -84.75 -31.41 40.12
C THR A 224 -84.47 -31.30 38.62
N ASN A 225 -84.79 -30.16 38.01
CA ASN A 225 -84.41 -29.86 36.63
C ASN A 225 -82.89 -29.85 36.49
N ARG A 226 -82.37 -30.44 35.41
CA ARG A 226 -80.93 -30.50 35.13
C ARG A 226 -80.64 -29.90 33.77
N SER A 227 -79.66 -29.00 33.72
CA SER A 227 -79.20 -28.45 32.46
C SER A 227 -78.30 -29.47 31.74
N GLY A 228 -78.26 -29.39 30.41
CA GLY A 228 -77.15 -29.97 29.65
C GLY A 228 -75.84 -29.25 29.97
N GLY A 229 -74.73 -29.88 29.59
CA GLY A 229 -73.41 -29.28 29.64
C GLY A 229 -73.22 -28.25 28.54
N ASN A 230 -72.38 -27.26 28.80
CA ASN A 230 -72.05 -26.24 27.82
C ASN A 230 -71.22 -26.85 26.68
N GLY A 231 -71.52 -26.44 25.45
CA GLY A 231 -70.61 -26.66 24.33
C GLY A 231 -69.45 -25.67 24.40
N ALA A 232 -68.23 -26.14 24.12
CA ALA A 232 -67.03 -25.33 24.17
C ALA A 232 -67.00 -24.27 23.05
N GLN A 233 -66.20 -23.22 23.25
CA GLN A 233 -66.00 -22.19 22.22
C GLN A 233 -65.19 -22.70 21.02
N GLY A 234 -65.28 -22.00 19.90
CA GLY A 234 -64.46 -22.18 18.71
C GLY A 234 -63.11 -21.45 18.77
N LEU A 235 -62.41 -21.43 17.63
CA LEU A 235 -61.07 -20.85 17.46
C LEU A 235 -60.92 -20.31 16.02
N VAL A 236 -60.11 -19.26 15.81
CA VAL A 236 -59.60 -18.89 14.48
C VAL A 236 -58.10 -18.64 14.56
N ILE A 237 -57.32 -19.17 13.63
CA ILE A 237 -55.88 -18.91 13.50
C ILE A 237 -55.63 -18.32 12.11
N VAL A 238 -54.90 -17.21 12.04
CA VAL A 238 -54.47 -16.56 10.81
C VAL A 238 -52.95 -16.63 10.73
N SER A 239 -52.42 -17.38 9.77
CA SER A 239 -50.99 -17.56 9.55
C SER A 239 -50.57 -16.81 8.29
N TYR A 240 -49.43 -16.13 8.33
CA TYR A 240 -48.91 -15.31 7.23
C TYR A 240 -47.40 -15.20 7.36
N CYS A 241 -46.68 -14.93 6.28
CA CYS A 241 -45.26 -14.60 6.40
C CYS A 241 -44.99 -13.14 6.09
N LEU A 242 -43.96 -12.62 6.72
CA LEU A 242 -43.41 -11.31 6.39
C LEU A 242 -42.42 -11.44 5.22
N PRO A 243 -42.27 -10.40 4.40
CA PRO A 243 -41.27 -10.39 3.34
C PRO A 243 -39.87 -10.65 3.92
N PRO A 244 -38.98 -11.28 3.13
CA PRO A 244 -37.63 -11.56 3.56
C PRO A 244 -36.88 -10.25 3.84
N ALA A 245 -36.10 -10.23 4.91
CA ALA A 245 -35.20 -9.10 5.18
C ALA A 245 -33.98 -9.19 4.24
N MET A 246 -33.79 -8.15 3.41
CA MET A 246 -32.72 -8.11 2.40
C MET A 246 -31.90 -6.82 2.50
N GLY A 247 -30.74 -6.82 1.83
CA GLY A 247 -29.85 -5.66 1.77
C GLY A 247 -28.96 -5.46 2.98
N TYR A 248 -29.03 -6.37 3.95
CA TYR A 248 -28.13 -6.41 5.10
C TYR A 248 -26.79 -7.03 4.70
N ASP A 249 -25.75 -6.51 5.32
CA ASP A 249 -24.35 -6.81 5.03
C ASP A 249 -23.83 -7.94 5.93
N TYR A 250 -24.50 -8.19 7.05
CA TYR A 250 -24.05 -9.11 8.08
C TYR A 250 -25.20 -9.93 8.71
N GLU A 251 -24.90 -11.16 9.12
CA GLU A 251 -25.82 -12.07 9.84
C GLU A 251 -25.13 -12.69 11.07
N ARG A 252 -25.92 -12.86 12.14
CA ARG A 252 -25.65 -13.79 13.26
C ARG A 252 -26.86 -14.61 13.66
N ASN A 253 -26.66 -15.86 14.02
CA ASN A 253 -27.70 -16.73 14.56
C ASN A 253 -27.82 -16.57 16.07
N ILE A 254 -29.06 -16.48 16.54
CA ILE A 254 -29.45 -16.57 17.95
C ILE A 254 -30.18 -17.90 18.12
N THR A 255 -29.56 -18.85 18.82
CA THR A 255 -30.13 -20.18 19.09
C THR A 255 -30.69 -20.22 20.50
N ILE A 256 -32.00 -20.38 20.61
CA ILE A 256 -32.72 -20.48 21.87
C ILE A 256 -32.78 -21.95 22.27
N ASP A 257 -32.31 -22.26 23.47
CA ASP A 257 -32.28 -23.61 24.01
C ASP A 257 -33.69 -24.02 24.46
N HIS A 258 -34.25 -25.06 23.85
CA HIS A 258 -35.60 -25.54 24.13
C HIS A 258 -35.78 -26.00 25.58
N THR A 259 -34.70 -26.38 26.28
CA THR A 259 -34.74 -26.75 27.69
C THR A 259 -35.03 -25.57 28.62
N LYS A 260 -34.90 -24.33 28.11
CA LYS A 260 -35.24 -23.09 28.82
C LYS A 260 -36.71 -22.73 28.68
N VAL A 261 -37.43 -23.38 27.75
CA VAL A 261 -38.86 -23.21 27.50
C VAL A 261 -39.63 -24.15 28.42
N ALA A 262 -40.31 -23.56 29.41
CA ALA A 262 -40.98 -24.31 30.47
C ALA A 262 -42.42 -24.68 30.10
N GLY A 263 -42.98 -25.67 30.80
CA GLY A 263 -44.40 -26.06 30.69
C GLY A 263 -44.68 -27.24 29.75
N GLY A 264 -43.69 -27.70 28.97
CA GLY A 264 -43.84 -28.87 28.09
C GLY A 264 -44.76 -28.63 26.89
N GLU A 265 -45.01 -27.37 26.56
CA GLU A 265 -45.83 -26.92 25.44
C GLU A 265 -45.10 -25.83 24.66
N ASN A 266 -45.37 -25.74 23.35
CA ASN A 266 -44.84 -24.65 22.54
C ASN A 266 -45.54 -23.34 22.92
N LEU A 267 -44.77 -22.25 23.00
CA LEU A 267 -45.31 -20.93 23.27
C LEU A 267 -45.50 -20.18 21.96
N TYR A 268 -46.70 -19.62 21.75
CA TYR A 268 -47.03 -18.90 20.53
C TYR A 268 -46.97 -17.40 20.74
N ASN A 269 -46.36 -16.66 19.81
CA ASN A 269 -46.20 -15.21 19.86
C ASN A 269 -45.49 -14.70 21.12
N PHE A 270 -44.44 -15.41 21.53
CA PHE A 270 -43.70 -15.10 22.74
C PHE A 270 -42.78 -13.88 22.54
N PRO A 271 -42.92 -12.78 23.31
CA PRO A 271 -42.02 -11.63 23.24
C PRO A 271 -40.73 -11.95 23.99
N MET A 272 -39.70 -12.36 23.24
CA MET A 272 -38.39 -12.71 23.78
C MET A 272 -37.50 -11.47 23.90
N LEU A 273 -36.83 -11.35 25.05
CA LEU A 273 -35.74 -10.40 25.28
C LEU A 273 -34.44 -10.90 24.66
N VAL A 274 -33.88 -10.10 23.76
CA VAL A 274 -32.49 -10.17 23.28
C VAL A 274 -31.72 -9.05 23.96
N SER A 275 -30.72 -9.41 24.78
CA SER A 275 -29.86 -8.48 25.49
C SER A 275 -28.39 -8.84 25.25
N ILE A 276 -27.72 -8.01 24.46
CA ILE A 276 -26.33 -8.20 24.03
C ILE A 276 -25.53 -6.98 24.49
N THR A 277 -24.34 -7.20 25.06
CA THR A 277 -23.54 -6.12 25.67
C THR A 277 -22.09 -6.23 25.22
N GLY A 278 -21.45 -5.09 24.98
CA GLY A 278 -20.01 -4.97 24.74
C GLY A 278 -19.51 -5.59 23.44
N GLN A 279 -20.37 -5.80 22.44
CA GLN A 279 -19.99 -6.49 21.21
C GLN A 279 -19.44 -5.52 20.17
N ASN A 280 -18.23 -5.75 19.68
CA ASN A 280 -17.61 -4.86 18.68
C ASN A 280 -18.43 -4.76 17.39
N PHE A 281 -19.07 -5.85 16.95
CA PHE A 281 -19.90 -5.81 15.74
C PHE A 281 -21.13 -4.89 15.89
N LEU A 282 -21.65 -4.73 17.11
CA LEU A 282 -22.75 -3.82 17.43
C LEU A 282 -22.32 -2.35 17.55
N LYS A 283 -21.04 -2.01 17.36
CA LYS A 283 -20.61 -0.61 17.33
C LYS A 283 -20.89 0.00 15.96
N THR A 284 -20.98 1.32 15.89
CA THR A 284 -21.09 2.00 14.60
C THR A 284 -19.74 2.00 13.85
N SER A 285 -19.80 1.92 12.53
CA SER A 285 -18.63 2.05 11.64
C SER A 285 -17.80 3.33 11.92
N PRO A 286 -16.45 3.30 11.87
CA PRO A 286 -15.61 2.21 11.36
C PRO A 286 -15.23 1.14 12.39
N THR A 287 -15.57 1.31 13.67
CA THR A 287 -15.16 0.38 14.74
C THR A 287 -16.07 -0.83 14.92
N GLY A 288 -17.24 -0.79 14.30
CA GLY A 288 -18.17 -1.92 14.22
C GLY A 288 -18.92 -1.94 12.90
N GLN A 289 -19.99 -2.71 12.83
CA GLN A 289 -20.65 -3.08 11.58
C GLN A 289 -22.05 -2.48 11.44
N ILE A 290 -22.54 -1.82 12.49
CA ILE A 290 -23.79 -1.06 12.43
C ILE A 290 -23.54 0.24 11.66
N THR A 291 -24.42 0.55 10.72
CA THR A 291 -24.31 1.75 9.88
C THR A 291 -25.12 2.92 10.43
N ASN A 292 -26.21 2.65 11.16
CA ASN A 292 -27.04 3.66 11.79
C ASN A 292 -26.65 3.86 13.27
N SER A 293 -26.40 5.10 13.70
CA SER A 293 -26.03 5.39 15.09
C SER A 293 -27.13 5.12 16.13
N ASN A 294 -28.38 4.93 15.70
CA ASN A 294 -29.50 4.52 16.55
C ASN A 294 -29.78 3.00 16.50
N GLY A 295 -29.02 2.24 15.71
CA GLY A 295 -29.21 0.79 15.57
C GLY A 295 -30.40 0.38 14.72
N TYR A 296 -30.99 1.31 13.96
CA TYR A 296 -32.19 1.04 13.14
C TYR A 296 -31.96 0.02 12.03
N ASP A 297 -30.71 -0.17 11.61
CA ASP A 297 -30.31 -1.22 10.68
C ASP A 297 -30.05 -2.56 11.38
N ILE A 298 -30.63 -2.81 12.55
CA ILE A 298 -30.69 -4.13 13.20
C ILE A 298 -32.10 -4.68 13.03
N VAL A 299 -32.22 -5.87 12.44
CA VAL A 299 -33.50 -6.59 12.34
C VAL A 299 -33.35 -8.05 12.71
N PHE A 300 -34.47 -8.67 13.09
CA PHE A 300 -34.53 -10.09 13.40
C PHE A 300 -35.37 -10.83 12.36
N THR A 301 -34.99 -12.07 12.04
CA THR A 301 -35.75 -12.98 11.19
C THR A 301 -35.87 -14.36 11.83
N ASP A 302 -36.79 -15.19 11.34
CA ASP A 302 -36.72 -16.62 11.59
C ASP A 302 -35.57 -17.28 10.79
N GLU A 303 -35.45 -18.60 10.89
CA GLU A 303 -34.42 -19.37 10.16
C GLU A 303 -34.57 -19.29 8.62
N TYR A 304 -35.74 -18.91 8.12
CA TYR A 304 -36.08 -18.81 6.69
C TYR A 304 -36.06 -17.37 6.16
N TYR A 305 -35.51 -16.43 6.96
CA TYR A 305 -35.38 -15.01 6.63
C TYR A 305 -36.67 -14.20 6.63
N ASN A 306 -37.78 -14.77 7.08
CA ASN A 306 -39.00 -13.98 7.27
C ASN A 306 -38.76 -13.01 8.42
N LYS A 307 -38.97 -11.71 8.17
CA LYS A 307 -38.79 -10.69 9.20
C LYS A 307 -39.65 -11.02 10.43
N LEU A 308 -39.09 -10.82 11.62
CA LEU A 308 -39.80 -10.90 12.89
C LEU A 308 -40.09 -9.49 13.39
N ASP A 309 -41.28 -9.34 13.97
CA ASP A 309 -41.64 -8.13 14.68
C ASP A 309 -40.69 -7.98 15.86
N HIS A 310 -40.07 -6.81 15.96
CA HIS A 310 -39.18 -6.49 17.06
C HIS A 310 -39.33 -5.03 17.47
N GLN A 311 -38.81 -4.71 18.65
CA GLN A 311 -38.78 -3.38 19.24
C GLN A 311 -37.38 -3.19 19.82
N ILE A 312 -36.69 -2.13 19.40
CA ILE A 312 -35.40 -1.74 19.98
C ILE A 312 -35.70 -0.88 21.21
N GLU A 313 -35.42 -1.40 22.39
CA GLU A 313 -35.61 -0.66 23.65
C GLU A 313 -34.39 0.21 23.96
N TYR A 314 -33.19 -0.34 23.75
CA TYR A 314 -31.93 0.37 23.99
C TYR A 314 -30.87 -0.07 22.99
N TYR A 315 -30.12 0.89 22.48
CA TYR A 315 -28.93 0.65 21.68
C TYR A 315 -27.84 1.67 22.03
N ASN A 316 -26.60 1.20 22.17
CA ASN A 316 -25.44 2.04 22.40
C ASN A 316 -24.35 1.78 21.35
N ALA A 317 -24.25 2.70 20.40
CA ALA A 317 -23.28 2.69 19.30
C ALA A 317 -21.80 2.64 19.74
N ALA A 318 -21.46 3.18 20.91
CA ALA A 318 -20.07 3.29 21.36
C ALA A 318 -19.62 2.01 22.07
N ASN A 319 -20.50 1.44 22.89
CA ASN A 319 -20.21 0.24 23.67
C ASN A 319 -20.50 -1.05 22.90
N GLY A 320 -21.43 -1.00 21.94
CA GLY A 320 -21.94 -2.18 21.26
C GLY A 320 -22.95 -2.94 22.12
N ASP A 321 -23.91 -2.21 22.67
CA ASP A 321 -24.98 -2.75 23.51
C ASP A 321 -26.32 -2.71 22.78
N LEU A 322 -27.13 -3.75 22.92
CA LEU A 322 -28.47 -3.88 22.35
C LEU A 322 -29.42 -4.54 23.37
N ILE A 323 -30.58 -3.94 23.56
CA ILE A 323 -31.74 -4.52 24.24
C ILE A 323 -32.92 -4.43 23.27
N SER A 324 -33.45 -5.56 22.86
CA SER A 324 -34.57 -5.64 21.93
C SER A 324 -35.56 -6.74 22.32
N TRP A 325 -36.84 -6.47 22.12
CA TRP A 325 -37.91 -7.45 22.24
C TRP A 325 -38.25 -7.98 20.86
N VAL A 326 -38.24 -9.31 20.69
CA VAL A 326 -38.51 -9.99 19.43
C VAL A 326 -39.67 -10.96 19.62
N ARG A 327 -40.71 -10.84 18.79
CA ARG A 327 -41.86 -11.75 18.84
C ARG A 327 -41.52 -13.05 18.11
N ILE A 328 -41.42 -14.13 18.88
CA ILE A 328 -41.18 -15.48 18.38
C ILE A 328 -42.53 -16.14 18.06
N PRO A 329 -42.85 -16.45 16.78
CA PRO A 329 -44.15 -16.99 16.41
C PRO A 329 -44.47 -18.32 17.10
N THR A 330 -43.48 -19.21 17.15
CA THR A 330 -43.54 -20.47 17.90
C THR A 330 -42.20 -20.71 18.56
N LEU A 331 -42.15 -20.60 19.89
CA LEU A 331 -41.00 -20.97 20.70
C LEU A 331 -41.17 -22.42 21.14
N SER A 332 -40.31 -23.30 20.63
CA SER A 332 -40.47 -24.75 20.77
C SER A 332 -39.96 -25.26 22.12
N CYS A 333 -40.73 -26.16 22.74
CA CYS A 333 -40.33 -26.85 23.97
C CYS A 333 -39.55 -28.15 23.71
N SER A 334 -39.51 -28.62 22.46
CA SER A 334 -38.96 -29.93 22.10
C SER A 334 -37.78 -29.88 21.14
N ALA A 335 -37.45 -28.70 20.59
CA ALA A 335 -36.32 -28.49 19.70
C ALA A 335 -35.86 -27.03 19.80
N ASN A 336 -34.56 -26.78 19.66
CA ASN A 336 -34.03 -25.42 19.70
C ASN A 336 -34.69 -24.55 18.63
N THR A 337 -34.94 -23.29 18.97
CA THR A 337 -35.46 -22.30 18.03
C THR A 337 -34.31 -21.41 17.57
N VAL A 338 -34.11 -21.30 16.25
CA VAL A 338 -33.10 -20.40 15.68
C VAL A 338 -33.80 -19.18 15.10
N ILE A 339 -33.37 -17.99 15.53
CA ILE A 339 -33.66 -16.73 14.87
C ILE A 339 -32.35 -16.13 14.38
N LYS A 340 -32.42 -15.20 13.44
CA LYS A 340 -31.25 -14.53 12.88
C LYS A 340 -31.33 -13.05 13.17
N MET A 341 -30.19 -12.45 13.49
CA MET A 341 -29.99 -11.02 13.57
C MET A 341 -29.26 -10.57 12.31
N LEU A 342 -29.87 -9.69 11.53
CA LEU A 342 -29.28 -9.10 10.33
C LEU A 342 -28.95 -7.63 10.60
N TYR A 343 -27.80 -7.17 10.11
CA TYR A 343 -27.36 -5.80 10.33
C TYR A 343 -26.43 -5.24 9.25
N GLY A 344 -26.12 -3.94 9.32
CA GLY A 344 -25.22 -3.24 8.39
C GLY A 344 -25.86 -2.69 7.12
N ASN A 345 -27.19 -2.52 7.09
CA ASN A 345 -27.88 -1.95 5.93
C ASN A 345 -27.94 -0.42 6.01
N GLN A 346 -27.02 0.24 5.30
CA GLN A 346 -26.88 1.70 5.20
C GLN A 346 -28.11 2.43 4.60
N LEU A 347 -29.02 1.71 3.93
CA LEU A 347 -30.26 2.30 3.41
C LEU A 347 -31.35 2.43 4.49
N VAL A 348 -31.19 1.76 5.65
CA VAL A 348 -32.16 1.78 6.73
C VAL A 348 -31.92 2.97 7.66
N THR A 349 -32.82 3.95 7.57
CA THR A 349 -32.73 5.23 8.30
C THR A 349 -33.88 5.46 9.28
N THR A 350 -34.88 4.58 9.28
CA THR A 350 -36.11 4.70 10.09
C THR A 350 -36.17 3.61 11.15
N ASP A 351 -36.71 3.94 12.32
CA ASP A 351 -36.91 2.99 13.44
C ASP A 351 -37.73 1.76 12.97
N PRO A 352 -37.16 0.54 13.05
CA PRO A 352 -37.84 -0.68 12.65
C PRO A 352 -38.82 -1.21 13.71
N SER A 353 -38.88 -0.58 14.89
CA SER A 353 -39.68 -1.02 16.03
C SER A 353 -41.19 -1.00 15.73
N VAL A 354 -41.90 -2.07 16.10
CA VAL A 354 -43.35 -2.20 15.94
C VAL A 354 -44.03 -2.62 17.24
N THR A 355 -45.25 -2.13 17.46
CA THR A 355 -46.02 -2.44 18.67
C THR A 355 -46.61 -3.86 18.65
N SER A 356 -46.65 -4.51 17.48
CA SER A 356 -47.15 -5.87 17.29
C SER A 356 -46.20 -6.95 17.82
N VAL A 357 -45.01 -6.58 18.31
CA VAL A 357 -44.19 -7.44 19.18
C VAL A 357 -45.01 -7.98 20.34
N TRP A 358 -45.82 -7.09 20.91
CA TRP A 358 -46.81 -7.41 21.92
C TRP A 358 -48.11 -7.75 21.18
N ASP A 359 -48.55 -9.00 21.31
CA ASP A 359 -49.83 -9.42 20.73
C ASP A 359 -51.01 -8.56 21.27
N SER A 360 -52.16 -8.61 20.59
CA SER A 360 -53.34 -7.81 20.97
C SER A 360 -53.91 -8.14 22.35
N HIS A 361 -53.46 -9.22 23.01
CA HIS A 361 -53.84 -9.58 24.36
C HIS A 361 -52.99 -8.89 25.42
N TYR A 362 -51.84 -8.30 25.07
CA TYR A 362 -51.16 -7.33 25.93
C TYR A 362 -51.90 -5.99 25.86
N LYS A 363 -52.46 -5.58 26.99
CA LYS A 363 -53.27 -4.36 27.12
C LYS A 363 -52.51 -3.14 27.61
N GLY A 364 -51.32 -3.36 28.15
CA GLY A 364 -50.36 -2.33 28.49
C GLY A 364 -49.01 -2.96 28.79
N VAL A 365 -47.95 -2.37 28.25
CA VAL A 365 -46.56 -2.77 28.48
C VAL A 365 -45.73 -1.51 28.71
N TRP A 366 -45.20 -1.37 29.92
CA TRP A 366 -44.36 -0.25 30.32
C TRP A 366 -43.00 -0.77 30.77
N HIS A 367 -41.93 -0.38 30.07
CA HIS A 367 -40.54 -0.66 30.48
C HIS A 367 -40.13 0.14 31.73
N LEU A 368 -40.82 1.24 32.03
CA LEU A 368 -40.61 2.06 33.24
C LEU A 368 -39.20 2.65 33.39
N ASN A 369 -38.52 2.86 32.27
CA ASN A 369 -37.09 3.11 32.23
C ASN A 369 -36.70 4.60 32.06
N ASN A 370 -37.68 5.49 31.91
CA ASN A 370 -37.51 6.94 31.81
C ASN A 370 -38.81 7.72 32.14
N SER A 371 -38.74 9.06 32.13
CA SER A 371 -39.85 9.97 32.50
C SER A 371 -41.06 9.97 31.56
N ASN A 372 -40.94 9.42 30.34
CA ASN A 372 -42.04 9.40 29.37
C ASN A 372 -43.00 8.22 29.62
N LEU A 373 -42.55 7.17 30.33
CA LEU A 373 -43.35 6.01 30.74
C LEU A 373 -44.34 5.52 29.66
N ASN A 374 -43.85 5.34 28.44
CA ASN A 374 -44.66 4.96 27.29
C ASN A 374 -45.26 3.55 27.45
N ASP A 375 -46.46 3.37 26.89
CA ASP A 375 -47.06 2.06 26.66
C ASP A 375 -46.69 1.58 25.26
N PHE A 376 -46.01 0.45 25.16
CA PHE A 376 -45.46 -0.09 23.91
C PHE A 376 -46.41 -1.04 23.18
N THR A 377 -47.65 -1.17 23.65
CA THR A 377 -48.71 -1.84 22.90
C THR A 377 -49.32 -0.91 21.85
N SER A 378 -50.15 -1.45 20.96
CA SER A 378 -50.89 -0.65 19.98
C SER A 378 -51.89 0.35 20.60
N TYR A 379 -52.15 0.26 21.91
CA TYR A 379 -53.09 1.13 22.61
C TYR A 379 -52.49 2.48 23.02
N ASN A 380 -51.15 2.54 23.15
CA ASN A 380 -50.37 3.75 23.40
C ASN A 380 -50.93 4.62 24.54
N LYS A 381 -51.13 4.01 25.72
CA LYS A 381 -51.56 4.69 26.96
C LYS A 381 -50.39 4.91 27.91
N ALA A 382 -49.58 5.94 27.63
CA ALA A 382 -48.48 6.35 28.50
C ALA A 382 -48.94 6.64 29.95
N ALA A 383 -48.07 6.35 30.92
CA ALA A 383 -48.31 6.66 32.33
C ALA A 383 -47.75 8.05 32.68
N THR A 384 -48.42 8.77 33.57
CA THR A 384 -47.97 10.07 34.09
C THR A 384 -47.35 9.89 35.47
N PRO A 385 -46.07 10.22 35.67
CA PRO A 385 -45.43 10.15 36.99
C PRO A 385 -45.93 11.25 37.92
N TYR A 386 -45.97 10.98 39.22
CA TYR A 386 -46.39 11.90 40.28
C TYR A 386 -45.28 12.11 41.31
N ASN A 387 -45.06 13.38 41.71
CA ASN A 387 -44.00 13.80 42.64
C ASN A 387 -42.57 13.39 42.22
N ASN A 388 -42.29 13.42 40.92
CA ASN A 388 -40.96 13.29 40.32
C ASN A 388 -40.17 12.07 40.85
N PRO A 389 -40.64 10.84 40.57
CA PRO A 389 -39.90 9.63 40.90
C PRO A 389 -38.56 9.58 40.14
N THR A 390 -37.63 8.77 40.64
CA THR A 390 -36.30 8.63 40.06
C THR A 390 -36.19 7.41 39.16
N TYR A 391 -35.19 7.41 38.28
CA TYR A 391 -34.90 6.29 37.37
C TYR A 391 -33.51 5.77 37.63
N THR A 392 -33.39 4.52 38.09
CA THR A 392 -32.12 3.90 38.46
C THR A 392 -31.97 2.53 37.80
N THR A 393 -30.80 1.88 37.90
CA THR A 393 -30.56 0.59 37.24
C THR A 393 -31.63 -0.45 37.57
N GLY A 394 -32.27 -0.98 36.52
CA GLY A 394 -33.31 -1.99 36.58
C GLY A 394 -32.79 -3.42 36.40
N MET A 395 -33.70 -4.36 36.25
CA MET A 395 -33.39 -5.70 35.72
C MET A 395 -33.07 -5.62 34.23
N ILE A 396 -33.81 -4.79 33.50
CA ILE A 396 -33.64 -4.50 32.09
C ILE A 396 -33.46 -2.99 31.97
N GLN A 397 -32.26 -2.57 31.60
CA GLN A 397 -31.87 -1.16 31.52
C GLN A 397 -32.10 -0.37 32.83
N ASN A 398 -33.11 0.51 32.86
CA ASN A 398 -33.46 1.34 34.01
C ASN A 398 -34.85 0.97 34.55
N SER A 399 -35.11 1.34 35.79
CA SER A 399 -36.33 1.08 36.55
C SER A 399 -36.88 2.36 37.16
N LEU A 400 -38.18 2.37 37.43
CA LEU A 400 -38.87 3.43 38.15
C LEU A 400 -38.73 3.20 39.67
N GLU A 401 -38.12 4.13 40.39
CA GLU A 401 -37.90 4.07 41.83
C GLU A 401 -38.83 5.04 42.58
N LEU A 402 -39.56 4.51 43.57
CA LEU A 402 -40.57 5.20 44.35
C LEU A 402 -40.23 5.18 45.85
N ASN A 403 -40.51 6.29 46.52
CA ASN A 403 -40.12 6.54 47.92
C ASN A 403 -41.05 5.97 49.02
N GLY A 404 -42.04 5.15 48.68
CA GLY A 404 -42.93 4.56 49.68
C GLY A 404 -43.88 5.51 50.40
N SER A 405 -44.04 6.77 49.98
CA SER A 405 -44.88 7.75 50.68
C SER A 405 -45.75 8.63 49.80
N ASN A 406 -45.27 9.11 48.65
CA ASN A 406 -46.04 10.03 47.82
C ASN A 406 -45.71 10.00 46.32
N GLN A 407 -44.86 9.06 45.87
CA GLN A 407 -44.49 8.88 44.46
C GLN A 407 -45.20 7.67 43.87
N TYR A 408 -45.67 7.80 42.62
CA TYR A 408 -46.37 6.76 41.85
C TYR A 408 -46.50 7.20 40.39
N ALA A 409 -47.04 6.34 39.51
CA ALA A 409 -47.46 6.73 38.17
C ALA A 409 -48.95 6.39 37.94
N THR A 410 -49.61 7.14 37.05
CA THR A 410 -51.04 6.98 36.74
C THR A 410 -51.26 6.81 35.25
N VAL A 411 -52.06 5.82 34.86
CA VAL A 411 -52.55 5.64 33.49
C VAL A 411 -54.03 5.96 33.47
N LEU A 412 -54.44 6.87 32.58
CA LEU A 412 -55.85 7.26 32.46
C LEU A 412 -56.73 6.04 32.16
N ASN A 413 -57.89 5.99 32.82
CA ASN A 413 -58.89 4.94 32.63
C ASN A 413 -59.29 4.83 31.15
N ALA A 414 -59.12 3.65 30.56
CA ALA A 414 -59.44 3.37 29.17
C ALA A 414 -59.94 1.92 29.02
N PRO A 415 -60.75 1.60 27.99
CA PRO A 415 -61.30 0.25 27.79
C PRO A 415 -60.24 -0.85 27.68
N ASN A 416 -59.02 -0.53 27.24
CA ASN A 416 -57.92 -1.49 27.18
C ASN A 416 -57.28 -1.74 28.56
N THR A 417 -57.14 -0.75 29.43
CA THR A 417 -56.56 -0.91 30.77
C THR A 417 -57.59 -1.20 31.86
N ASN A 418 -58.88 -1.15 31.52
CA ASN A 418 -60.00 -1.40 32.42
C ASN A 418 -61.07 -2.24 31.70
N PHE A 419 -60.99 -3.54 31.93
CA PHE A 419 -61.80 -4.56 31.26
C PHE A 419 -62.31 -5.60 32.26
N ALA A 420 -63.26 -6.42 31.83
CA ALA A 420 -63.80 -7.53 32.60
C ALA A 420 -63.20 -8.88 32.15
N GLY A 421 -63.25 -9.87 33.03
CA GLY A 421 -62.91 -11.26 32.73
C GLY A 421 -61.54 -11.73 33.21
N ASN A 422 -60.80 -12.45 32.35
CA ASN A 422 -59.46 -12.94 32.66
C ASN A 422 -58.46 -11.79 32.77
N ILE A 423 -57.43 -11.96 33.59
CA ILE A 423 -56.32 -11.01 33.66
C ILE A 423 -55.03 -11.71 34.06
N THR A 424 -53.92 -11.28 33.45
CA THR A 424 -52.54 -11.55 33.89
C THR A 424 -51.83 -10.21 34.08
N VAL A 425 -51.22 -9.99 35.24
CA VAL A 425 -50.38 -8.81 35.52
C VAL A 425 -49.02 -9.30 35.98
N SER A 426 -47.93 -8.74 35.45
CA SER A 426 -46.57 -9.07 35.85
C SER A 426 -45.67 -7.85 35.94
N ALA A 427 -44.67 -7.88 36.81
CA ALA A 427 -43.62 -6.88 36.91
C ALA A 427 -42.38 -7.44 37.60
N TRP A 428 -41.21 -6.89 37.29
CA TRP A 428 -40.03 -6.99 38.14
C TRP A 428 -40.13 -5.95 39.26
N VAL A 429 -39.84 -6.36 40.48
CA VAL A 429 -39.83 -5.48 41.65
C VAL A 429 -38.64 -5.72 42.57
N SER A 430 -38.11 -4.65 43.16
CA SER A 430 -37.16 -4.70 44.27
C SER A 430 -37.65 -3.79 45.39
N MET A 431 -37.95 -4.35 46.56
CA MET A 431 -38.44 -3.58 47.71
C MET A 431 -37.29 -2.96 48.51
N ASP A 432 -37.52 -1.79 49.08
CA ASP A 432 -36.60 -1.15 50.04
C ASP A 432 -37.08 -1.29 51.49
N THR A 433 -38.39 -1.43 51.70
CA THR A 433 -38.95 -1.68 53.04
C THR A 433 -39.85 -2.92 53.11
N ARG A 434 -39.88 -3.52 54.30
CA ARG A 434 -40.65 -4.71 54.64
C ARG A 434 -41.81 -4.38 55.56
N ASN A 435 -42.68 -5.38 55.77
CA ASN A 435 -43.74 -5.41 56.77
C ASN A 435 -44.78 -4.29 56.61
N ARG A 436 -45.06 -3.93 55.36
CA ARG A 436 -46.00 -2.89 54.97
C ARG A 436 -46.91 -3.43 53.88
N ASP A 437 -48.08 -2.83 53.75
CA ASP A 437 -48.95 -3.11 52.62
C ASP A 437 -48.60 -2.16 51.46
N GLN A 438 -48.10 -2.71 50.36
CA GLN A 438 -47.50 -1.97 49.25
C GLN A 438 -48.09 -2.44 47.92
N LYS A 439 -48.48 -1.51 47.03
CA LYS A 439 -49.17 -1.87 45.77
C LYS A 439 -48.30 -1.68 44.54
N ILE A 440 -48.29 -2.69 43.68
CA ILE A 440 -47.55 -2.70 42.42
C ILE A 440 -48.39 -2.06 41.32
N ALA A 441 -49.59 -2.59 41.07
CA ALA A 441 -50.51 -2.07 40.06
C ALA A 441 -51.97 -2.38 40.40
N GLY A 442 -52.89 -1.49 40.05
CA GLY A 442 -54.33 -1.75 40.19
C GLY A 442 -55.20 -0.59 39.71
N ASN A 443 -56.49 -0.87 39.52
CA ASN A 443 -57.51 0.14 39.17
C ASN A 443 -58.78 -0.01 40.02
N GLN A 444 -58.72 -0.80 41.09
CA GLN A 444 -59.83 -1.03 42.01
C GLN A 444 -60.37 0.28 42.59
N ASN A 445 -61.69 0.48 42.49
CA ASN A 445 -62.40 1.69 42.95
C ASN A 445 -63.30 1.49 44.18
N ASN A 446 -63.22 0.31 44.80
CA ASN A 446 -64.04 -0.11 45.93
C ASN A 446 -65.57 0.07 45.74
N SER A 447 -66.07 0.09 44.51
CA SER A 447 -67.50 0.33 44.23
C SER A 447 -68.08 -0.48 43.07
N SER A 448 -67.33 -0.79 42.01
CA SER A 448 -67.89 -1.45 40.81
C SER A 448 -67.00 -2.55 40.19
N GLY A 449 -65.80 -2.77 40.69
CA GLY A 449 -64.89 -3.80 40.16
C GLY A 449 -63.41 -3.44 40.30
N GLY A 450 -62.60 -3.98 39.39
CA GLY A 450 -61.16 -3.75 39.30
C GLY A 450 -60.32 -4.78 40.04
N TYR A 451 -59.00 -4.60 39.96
CA TYR A 451 -58.02 -5.50 40.54
C TYR A 451 -56.94 -4.73 41.33
N LYS A 452 -56.20 -5.49 42.13
CA LYS A 452 -55.08 -5.01 42.92
C LYS A 452 -54.00 -6.09 42.99
N PHE A 453 -52.79 -5.69 42.61
CA PHE A 453 -51.60 -6.51 42.64
C PHE A 453 -50.57 -5.84 43.57
N GLY A 454 -50.04 -6.56 44.54
CA GLY A 454 -49.21 -5.97 45.59
C GLY A 454 -48.45 -6.97 46.43
N ILE A 455 -47.83 -6.45 47.48
CA ILE A 455 -47.09 -7.21 48.50
C ILE A 455 -47.70 -6.82 49.85
N TYR A 456 -48.19 -7.82 50.57
CA TYR A 456 -48.87 -7.61 51.84
C TYR A 456 -47.89 -7.48 53.01
N THR A 457 -48.39 -7.14 54.21
CA THR A 457 -47.57 -6.93 55.42
C THR A 457 -46.76 -8.15 55.87
N ASN A 458 -47.06 -9.34 55.36
CA ASN A 458 -46.25 -10.54 55.57
C ASN A 458 -45.10 -10.71 54.55
N ASN A 459 -44.86 -9.71 53.70
CA ASN A 459 -43.88 -9.68 52.60
C ASN A 459 -44.11 -10.77 51.55
N LYS A 460 -45.36 -11.17 51.33
CA LYS A 460 -45.73 -12.10 50.27
C LYS A 460 -46.55 -11.38 49.22
N VAL A 461 -46.39 -11.81 47.98
CA VAL A 461 -47.21 -11.33 46.87
C VAL A 461 -48.69 -11.63 47.14
N GLU A 462 -49.54 -10.69 46.76
CA GLU A 462 -50.99 -10.80 46.78
C GLU A 462 -51.60 -10.38 45.44
N PHE A 463 -52.73 -11.01 45.10
CA PHE A 463 -53.57 -10.57 44.00
C PHE A 463 -55.04 -10.60 44.44
N GLU A 464 -55.75 -9.51 44.17
CA GLU A 464 -57.18 -9.33 44.44
C GLU A 464 -57.88 -8.90 43.15
N ILE A 465 -59.02 -9.53 42.85
CA ILE A 465 -59.98 -9.03 41.87
C ILE A 465 -61.30 -8.72 42.56
N ARG A 466 -62.11 -7.84 41.95
CA ARG A 466 -63.49 -7.58 42.36
C ARG A 466 -64.44 -7.73 41.20
N ASN A 467 -65.59 -8.35 41.47
CA ASN A 467 -66.66 -8.46 40.48
C ASN A 467 -67.48 -7.17 40.35
N SER A 468 -68.43 -7.15 39.42
CA SER A 468 -69.31 -5.99 39.17
C SER A 468 -70.19 -5.60 40.38
N ALA A 469 -70.41 -6.53 41.31
CA ALA A 469 -71.07 -6.29 42.59
C ALA A 469 -70.07 -5.91 43.71
N ASN A 470 -68.83 -5.56 43.35
CA ASN A 470 -67.74 -5.19 44.26
C ASN A 470 -67.37 -6.30 45.29
N THR A 471 -67.68 -7.57 45.01
CA THR A 471 -67.31 -8.70 45.85
C THR A 471 -65.86 -9.10 45.56
N PRO A 472 -64.97 -9.17 46.57
CA PRO A 472 -63.56 -9.48 46.35
C PRO A 472 -63.27 -10.98 46.26
N SER A 473 -62.23 -11.33 45.50
CA SER A 473 -61.54 -12.61 45.56
C SER A 473 -60.05 -12.33 45.67
N LEU A 474 -59.40 -12.78 46.75
CA LEU A 474 -57.99 -12.50 47.03
C LEU A 474 -57.30 -13.68 47.72
N ASN A 475 -56.00 -13.85 47.48
CA ASN A 475 -55.24 -15.02 47.94
C ASN A 475 -54.32 -14.76 49.15
N ARG A 476 -54.43 -13.60 49.80
CA ARG A 476 -53.49 -13.16 50.85
C ARG A 476 -53.47 -14.03 52.12
N ASP A 477 -54.51 -14.80 52.37
CA ASP A 477 -54.63 -15.67 53.55
C ASP A 477 -54.38 -17.15 53.22
N VAL A 478 -54.10 -17.49 51.95
CA VAL A 478 -53.75 -18.85 51.55
C VAL A 478 -52.37 -19.21 52.12
N SER A 479 -52.27 -20.32 52.82
CA SER A 479 -51.01 -20.79 53.44
C SER A 479 -49.90 -21.03 52.42
N GLY A 480 -48.64 -20.94 52.85
CA GLY A 480 -47.47 -21.12 51.99
C GLY A 480 -47.04 -19.83 51.26
N GLY A 481 -46.24 -19.98 50.21
CA GLY A 481 -45.70 -18.89 49.39
C GLY A 481 -44.41 -18.26 49.91
N THR A 482 -43.64 -17.73 48.98
CA THR A 482 -42.31 -17.14 49.18
C THR A 482 -42.40 -15.81 49.93
N VAL A 483 -41.54 -15.65 50.94
CA VAL A 483 -41.35 -14.40 51.69
C VAL A 483 -40.26 -13.58 51.03
N LEU A 484 -40.63 -12.42 50.49
CA LEU A 484 -39.74 -11.54 49.72
C LEU A 484 -38.81 -10.74 50.64
N ASN A 485 -37.58 -10.48 50.19
CA ASN A 485 -36.58 -9.65 50.88
C ASN A 485 -36.37 -8.30 50.18
N THR A 486 -35.75 -7.36 50.89
CA THR A 486 -35.37 -6.05 50.35
C THR A 486 -34.07 -6.10 49.57
N GLY A 487 -33.87 -5.17 48.63
CA GLY A 487 -32.67 -5.06 47.80
C GLY A 487 -32.45 -6.26 46.85
N GLN A 488 -33.50 -7.04 46.59
CA GLN A 488 -33.48 -8.18 45.68
C GLN A 488 -34.59 -8.03 44.64
N TRP A 489 -34.27 -8.32 43.38
CA TRP A 489 -35.24 -8.34 42.30
C TRP A 489 -36.03 -9.65 42.30
N TYR A 490 -37.35 -9.52 42.20
CA TYR A 490 -38.28 -10.62 42.02
C TYR A 490 -39.16 -10.35 40.81
N TYR A 491 -39.34 -11.37 39.97
CA TYR A 491 -40.37 -11.35 38.93
C TYR A 491 -41.67 -11.85 39.54
N LEU A 492 -42.65 -10.95 39.68
CA LEU A 492 -43.93 -11.26 40.30
C LEU A 492 -45.04 -11.23 39.26
N ALA A 493 -46.05 -12.07 39.45
CA ALA A 493 -47.28 -11.98 38.67
C ALA A 493 -48.53 -12.36 39.46
N GLY A 494 -49.68 -11.86 39.00
CA GLY A 494 -51.01 -12.23 39.46
C GLY A 494 -51.87 -12.63 38.27
N ILE A 495 -52.59 -13.75 38.38
CA ILE A 495 -53.45 -14.29 37.33
C ILE A 495 -54.84 -14.57 37.88
N SER A 496 -55.88 -14.21 37.11
CA SER A 496 -57.27 -14.63 37.30
C SER A 496 -57.77 -15.37 36.06
N SER A 497 -58.28 -16.58 36.28
CA SER A 497 -58.88 -17.43 35.24
C SER A 497 -60.36 -17.68 35.52
N ASP A 498 -61.22 -17.25 34.60
CA ASP A 498 -62.66 -17.51 34.60
C ASP A 498 -62.98 -18.98 34.28
N VAL A 499 -62.13 -19.65 33.49
CA VAL A 499 -62.31 -21.06 33.13
C VAL A 499 -62.04 -21.97 34.34
N LEU A 500 -61.01 -21.65 35.12
CA LEU A 500 -60.61 -22.43 36.29
C LEU A 500 -61.26 -21.95 37.60
N ASP A 501 -62.08 -20.88 37.53
CA ASP A 501 -62.58 -20.16 38.71
C ASP A 501 -61.47 -19.90 39.73
N SER A 502 -60.30 -19.43 39.30
CA SER A 502 -59.12 -19.34 40.18
C SER A 502 -58.36 -18.02 40.05
N ILE A 503 -57.82 -17.54 41.16
CA ILE A 503 -56.70 -16.60 41.17
C ILE A 503 -55.43 -17.32 41.66
N LYS A 504 -54.28 -16.89 41.17
CA LYS A 504 -52.96 -17.38 41.61
C LYS A 504 -51.91 -16.29 41.48
N THR A 505 -50.83 -16.43 42.23
CA THR A 505 -49.68 -15.53 42.17
C THR A 505 -48.43 -16.28 41.75
N PHE A 506 -47.41 -15.57 41.28
CA PHE A 506 -46.12 -16.14 40.92
C PHE A 506 -44.98 -15.38 41.58
N VAL A 507 -43.93 -16.11 41.93
CA VAL A 507 -42.63 -15.56 42.32
C VAL A 507 -41.56 -16.25 41.48
N ASN A 508 -40.79 -15.48 40.71
CA ASN A 508 -39.74 -15.96 39.81
C ASN A 508 -40.24 -17.06 38.85
N GLY A 509 -41.45 -16.86 38.32
CA GLY A 509 -42.11 -17.78 37.40
C GLY A 509 -42.64 -19.07 38.03
N ILE A 510 -42.56 -19.25 39.35
CA ILE A 510 -43.17 -20.39 40.06
C ILE A 510 -44.58 -20.02 40.53
N PRO A 511 -45.62 -20.81 40.19
CA PRO A 511 -46.96 -20.57 40.69
C PRO A 511 -47.06 -20.87 42.19
N GLU A 512 -47.70 -19.96 42.93
CA GLU A 512 -47.92 -20.08 44.36
C GLU A 512 -49.34 -19.62 44.74
N ARG A 513 -49.83 -20.16 45.86
CA ARG A 513 -51.06 -19.70 46.55
C ARG A 513 -52.29 -19.64 45.63
N PRO A 514 -52.64 -20.74 44.91
CA PRO A 514 -53.88 -20.80 44.14
C PRO A 514 -55.09 -20.70 45.06
N PHE A 515 -56.11 -19.96 44.63
CA PHE A 515 -57.34 -19.72 45.37
C PHE A 515 -58.53 -19.79 44.42
N LYS A 516 -59.62 -20.44 44.85
CA LYS A 516 -60.86 -20.49 44.06
C LYS A 516 -61.60 -19.15 44.18
N LYS A 517 -61.77 -18.44 43.08
CA LYS A 517 -62.43 -17.13 43.03
C LYS A 517 -63.94 -17.25 42.94
N THR A 518 -64.64 -16.16 43.24
CA THR A 518 -66.10 -16.04 43.07
C THR A 518 -66.44 -14.86 42.17
N GLY A 519 -67.07 -15.13 41.02
CA GLY A 519 -67.40 -14.13 40.01
C GLY A 519 -66.24 -13.80 39.06
N THR A 520 -66.52 -12.97 38.07
CA THR A 520 -65.55 -12.48 37.08
C THR A 520 -65.02 -11.11 37.48
N LEU A 521 -63.81 -10.73 37.02
CA LEU A 521 -63.32 -9.37 37.19
C LEU A 521 -64.33 -8.39 36.59
N GLY A 522 -64.75 -7.39 37.36
CA GLY A 522 -65.64 -6.32 36.93
C GLY A 522 -64.87 -5.07 36.51
N ILE A 523 -65.51 -4.24 35.67
CA ILE A 523 -64.97 -2.95 35.22
C ILE A 523 -65.03 -1.93 36.38
N ALA A 524 -63.91 -1.25 36.65
CA ALA A 524 -63.83 -0.17 37.64
C ALA A 524 -64.09 1.21 37.00
N SER A 525 -64.09 2.28 37.80
CA SER A 525 -64.15 3.67 37.32
C SER A 525 -62.84 4.44 37.45
N ASP A 526 -61.90 3.92 38.25
CA ASP A 526 -60.66 4.62 38.59
C ASP A 526 -59.58 4.43 37.53
N ASN A 527 -58.61 5.33 37.56
CA ASN A 527 -57.38 5.22 36.79
C ASN A 527 -56.56 4.02 37.28
N LEU A 528 -55.78 3.42 36.37
CA LEU A 528 -54.75 2.47 36.76
C LEU A 528 -53.61 3.23 37.45
N THR A 529 -53.20 2.79 38.64
CA THR A 529 -52.03 3.34 39.34
C THR A 529 -50.92 2.30 39.42
N ILE A 530 -49.69 2.76 39.19
CA ILE A 530 -48.45 1.99 39.34
C ILE A 530 -47.76 2.50 40.60
N GLY A 531 -47.54 1.62 41.58
CA GLY A 531 -46.83 1.97 42.81
C GLY A 531 -47.70 2.55 43.94
N LYS A 532 -49.03 2.54 43.82
CA LYS A 532 -49.94 2.89 44.93
C LYS A 532 -51.31 2.24 44.81
N GLU A 533 -52.10 2.28 45.88
CA GLU A 533 -53.52 1.95 45.80
C GLU A 533 -54.31 3.04 45.05
N PRO A 534 -55.28 2.69 44.17
CA PRO A 534 -55.98 3.69 43.36
C PRO A 534 -56.94 4.59 44.14
N PHE A 535 -57.67 4.04 45.12
CA PHE A 535 -58.81 4.71 45.75
C PHE A 535 -58.49 5.34 47.12
N LEU A 536 -57.56 4.80 47.90
CA LEU A 536 -57.08 5.42 49.14
C LEU A 536 -55.85 6.29 48.87
N SER A 537 -55.63 7.31 49.71
CA SER A 537 -54.40 8.10 49.72
C SER A 537 -53.28 7.43 50.55
N ASP A 538 -53.26 6.09 50.59
CA ASP A 538 -52.37 5.26 51.40
C ASP A 538 -51.78 4.10 50.56
N TYR A 539 -50.86 3.31 51.14
CA TYR A 539 -50.27 2.08 50.57
C TYR A 539 -49.40 2.27 49.31
N TYR A 540 -48.43 3.18 49.42
CA TYR A 540 -47.39 3.40 48.42
C TYR A 540 -46.34 2.28 48.43
N PHE A 541 -45.84 1.95 47.23
CA PHE A 541 -44.70 1.06 47.07
C PHE A 541 -43.39 1.80 47.35
N ASP A 542 -42.49 1.11 48.03
CA ASP A 542 -41.19 1.62 48.44
C ASP A 542 -40.09 0.76 47.83
N GLY A 543 -39.49 1.25 46.76
CA GLY A 543 -38.53 0.51 45.94
C GLY A 543 -38.73 0.70 44.44
N LYS A 544 -38.29 -0.29 43.66
CA LYS A 544 -38.11 -0.19 42.20
C LYS A 544 -39.05 -1.09 41.41
N PHE A 545 -39.51 -0.60 40.25
CA PHE A 545 -40.33 -1.30 39.27
C PHE A 545 -39.67 -1.36 37.90
N ASP A 546 -39.81 -2.50 37.24
CA ASP A 546 -39.34 -2.70 35.89
C ASP A 546 -40.30 -3.65 35.14
N GLU A 547 -40.46 -3.46 33.82
CA GLU A 547 -41.30 -4.30 32.95
C GLU A 547 -42.74 -4.58 33.42
N LEU A 548 -43.55 -3.55 33.72
CA LEU A 548 -44.97 -3.77 34.06
C LEU A 548 -45.77 -4.17 32.82
N ARG A 549 -46.49 -5.29 32.90
CA ARG A 549 -47.33 -5.83 31.81
C ARG A 549 -48.71 -6.21 32.30
N ILE A 550 -49.72 -5.95 31.49
CA ILE A 550 -51.11 -6.34 31.72
C ILE A 550 -51.63 -7.07 30.48
N SER A 551 -52.27 -8.22 30.66
CA SER A 551 -52.89 -9.01 29.60
C SER A 551 -54.31 -9.44 29.95
N ASP A 552 -55.20 -9.51 28.95
CA ASP A 552 -56.61 -9.94 29.10
C ASP A 552 -56.80 -11.46 28.94
N ILE A 553 -55.72 -12.23 28.84
CA ILE A 553 -55.74 -13.69 28.83
C ILE A 553 -55.00 -14.27 30.01
N VAL A 554 -55.26 -15.55 30.28
CA VAL A 554 -54.56 -16.35 31.26
C VAL A 554 -53.26 -16.85 30.62
N ARG A 555 -52.12 -16.25 30.97
CA ARG A 555 -50.81 -16.79 30.54
C ARG A 555 -50.52 -18.08 31.33
N SER A 556 -49.99 -19.11 30.67
CA SER A 556 -49.77 -20.43 31.28
C SER A 556 -48.64 -20.41 32.30
N ASP A 557 -48.54 -21.45 33.15
CA ASP A 557 -47.41 -21.58 34.08
C ASP A 557 -46.07 -21.66 33.32
N GLY A 558 -46.07 -22.36 32.18
CA GLY A 558 -44.94 -22.43 31.26
C GLY A 558 -44.55 -21.06 30.71
N TRP A 559 -45.52 -20.24 30.32
CA TRP A 559 -45.29 -18.85 29.87
C TRP A 559 -44.59 -18.01 30.95
N MET A 560 -45.16 -17.99 32.16
CA MET A 560 -44.62 -17.19 33.27
C MET A 560 -43.21 -17.61 33.66
N ARG A 561 -42.93 -18.92 33.65
CA ARG A 561 -41.59 -19.45 33.92
C ARG A 561 -40.61 -19.14 32.80
N THR A 562 -41.04 -19.18 31.55
CA THR A 562 -40.18 -18.87 30.39
C THR A 562 -39.85 -17.38 30.32
N GLU A 563 -40.81 -16.47 30.59
CA GLU A 563 -40.53 -15.03 30.73
C GLU A 563 -39.47 -14.77 31.80
N TYR A 564 -39.60 -15.38 32.99
CA TYR A 564 -38.59 -15.26 34.03
C TYR A 564 -37.21 -15.78 33.60
N ASN A 565 -37.14 -16.98 33.00
CA ASN A 565 -35.88 -17.56 32.54
C ASN A 565 -35.18 -16.66 31.53
N ASN A 566 -35.93 -16.09 30.58
CA ASN A 566 -35.40 -15.20 29.56
C ASN A 566 -34.95 -13.85 30.14
N GLN A 567 -35.74 -13.23 31.02
CA GLN A 567 -35.46 -11.88 31.52
C GLN A 567 -34.44 -11.85 32.66
N SER A 568 -34.40 -12.88 33.51
CA SER A 568 -33.48 -12.95 34.66
C SER A 568 -32.03 -13.15 34.26
N SER A 569 -31.78 -13.82 33.14
CA SER A 569 -30.44 -14.08 32.63
C SER A 569 -30.47 -14.29 31.10
N PRO A 570 -30.68 -13.22 30.31
CA PRO A 570 -30.89 -13.33 28.85
C PRO A 570 -29.75 -14.06 28.13
N ALA A 571 -28.50 -13.77 28.52
CA ALA A 571 -27.30 -14.39 27.95
C ALA A 571 -27.19 -15.92 28.17
N THR A 572 -27.99 -16.51 29.05
CA THR A 572 -28.05 -17.97 29.25
C THR A 572 -29.30 -18.61 28.65
N PHE A 573 -30.20 -17.80 28.09
CA PHE A 573 -31.44 -18.25 27.45
C PHE A 573 -31.22 -18.60 25.98
N TYR A 574 -30.25 -17.95 25.34
CA TYR A 574 -29.84 -18.21 23.97
C TYR A 574 -28.32 -18.16 23.84
N THR A 575 -27.80 -18.73 22.77
CA THR A 575 -26.41 -18.55 22.32
C THR A 575 -26.38 -17.71 21.06
N LEU A 576 -25.41 -16.81 20.97
CA LEU A 576 -25.06 -16.12 19.73
C LEU A 576 -23.93 -16.91 19.06
N ASP A 577 -23.95 -17.07 17.74
CA ASP A 577 -22.84 -17.71 17.05
C ASP A 577 -21.54 -16.89 17.08
N ASP A 578 -20.41 -17.60 17.12
CA ASP A 578 -19.08 -16.99 17.19
C ASP A 578 -18.69 -16.33 15.86
N SER A 579 -19.08 -16.93 14.73
CA SER A 579 -18.73 -16.49 13.38
C SER A 579 -19.87 -15.75 12.70
N GLU A 580 -19.54 -14.57 12.17
CA GLU A 580 -20.41 -13.77 11.32
C GLU A 580 -20.37 -14.24 9.87
N THR A 581 -21.48 -14.07 9.16
CA THR A 581 -21.52 -14.20 7.70
C THR A 581 -21.67 -12.83 7.04
N VAL A 582 -20.89 -12.57 5.98
CA VAL A 582 -20.78 -11.25 5.31
C VAL A 582 -21.37 -11.31 3.89
N PHE A 583 -22.20 -10.33 3.54
CA PHE A 583 -22.97 -10.21 2.28
C PHE A 583 -22.78 -8.86 1.59
N ASN A 584 -21.53 -8.49 1.34
CA ASN A 584 -21.17 -7.16 0.83
C ASN A 584 -20.91 -7.15 -0.68
N LEU A 585 -21.33 -6.07 -1.33
CA LEU A 585 -20.94 -5.73 -2.70
C LEU A 585 -19.90 -4.62 -2.62
N THR A 586 -18.63 -4.98 -2.77
CA THR A 586 -17.52 -4.03 -2.72
C THR A 586 -17.24 -3.44 -4.10
N SER A 587 -16.70 -2.22 -4.14
CA SER A 587 -16.10 -1.68 -5.37
C SER A 587 -15.01 -2.61 -5.89
N ALA A 588 -14.86 -2.68 -7.20
CA ALA A 588 -13.86 -3.50 -7.87
C ALA A 588 -13.14 -2.69 -8.96
N SER A 589 -12.10 -3.25 -9.54
CA SER A 589 -11.45 -2.65 -10.70
C SER A 589 -11.80 -3.38 -11.99
N ILE A 590 -11.65 -2.71 -13.13
CA ILE A 590 -11.91 -3.30 -14.44
C ILE A 590 -11.03 -4.53 -14.72
N CYS A 591 -9.85 -4.63 -14.08
CA CYS A 591 -8.97 -5.81 -14.17
C CYS A 591 -9.51 -7.04 -13.41
N ASP A 592 -10.45 -6.87 -12.48
CA ASP A 592 -11.08 -7.97 -11.75
C ASP A 592 -12.20 -8.64 -12.59
N SER A 593 -12.47 -8.13 -13.80
CA SER A 593 -13.48 -8.66 -14.70
C SER A 593 -13.06 -10.02 -15.28
N PRO A 594 -13.92 -11.06 -15.26
CA PRO A 594 -15.32 -11.04 -14.81
C PRO A 594 -15.46 -11.18 -13.27
N ILE A 595 -16.34 -10.37 -12.68
CA ILE A 595 -16.59 -10.30 -11.22
C ILE A 595 -17.68 -11.29 -10.83
N THR A 596 -17.43 -12.13 -9.81
CA THR A 596 -18.47 -13.00 -9.24
C THR A 596 -19.26 -12.25 -8.18
N LEU A 597 -20.57 -12.14 -8.35
CA LEU A 597 -21.50 -11.52 -7.42
C LEU A 597 -21.85 -12.50 -6.29
N THR A 598 -21.58 -12.11 -5.05
CA THR A 598 -21.82 -12.94 -3.85
C THR A 598 -22.59 -12.21 -2.74
N PHE A 599 -22.93 -10.93 -2.92
CA PHE A 599 -23.64 -10.14 -1.91
C PHE A 599 -25.13 -10.50 -1.78
N GLY A 600 -25.66 -11.21 -2.78
CA GLY A 600 -27.07 -11.56 -2.85
C GLY A 600 -27.46 -12.50 -1.73
N TYR A 601 -28.40 -12.03 -0.92
CA TYR A 601 -28.84 -12.73 0.27
C TYR A 601 -30.32 -12.44 0.58
N PRO A 602 -31.12 -13.43 1.04
CA PRO A 602 -30.79 -14.84 1.32
C PRO A 602 -30.30 -15.63 0.10
N ALA A 603 -29.46 -16.66 0.27
CA ALA A 603 -28.89 -17.41 -0.86
C ALA A 603 -29.97 -18.10 -1.74
N GLY A 604 -29.72 -18.21 -3.05
CA GLY A 604 -30.62 -18.89 -4.01
C GLY A 604 -31.45 -17.95 -4.90
N GLY A 605 -31.27 -16.64 -4.76
CA GLY A 605 -31.87 -15.63 -5.64
C GLY A 605 -31.09 -15.42 -6.94
N THR A 606 -31.52 -14.42 -7.71
CA THR A 606 -30.98 -14.10 -9.05
C THR A 606 -30.46 -12.67 -9.12
N TYR A 607 -29.35 -12.46 -9.82
CA TYR A 607 -28.78 -11.13 -10.07
C TYR A 607 -29.24 -10.58 -11.42
N SER A 608 -29.53 -9.28 -11.47
CA SER A 608 -30.06 -8.56 -12.64
C SER A 608 -29.75 -7.06 -12.54
N GLY A 609 -30.37 -6.23 -13.38
CA GLY A 609 -30.25 -4.76 -13.34
C GLY A 609 -29.48 -4.16 -14.52
N ASN A 610 -28.60 -4.94 -15.16
CA ASN A 610 -27.89 -4.51 -16.35
C ASN A 610 -27.57 -5.71 -17.28
N PRO A 611 -27.31 -5.49 -18.58
CA PRO A 611 -27.14 -6.57 -19.57
C PRO A 611 -25.81 -7.32 -19.46
N TYR A 612 -24.89 -6.86 -18.59
CA TYR A 612 -23.55 -7.43 -18.42
C TYR A 612 -23.50 -8.50 -17.32
N ILE A 613 -24.65 -8.88 -16.78
CA ILE A 613 -24.80 -9.95 -15.80
C ILE A 613 -25.27 -11.23 -16.50
N SER A 614 -24.58 -12.33 -16.26
CA SER A 614 -24.99 -13.68 -16.65
C SER A 614 -24.88 -14.62 -15.45
N GLY A 615 -26.02 -15.11 -14.96
CA GLY A 615 -26.06 -15.87 -13.71
C GLY A 615 -25.62 -15.01 -12.52
N ASN A 616 -24.52 -15.40 -11.87
CA ASN A 616 -23.87 -14.65 -10.80
C ASN A 616 -22.57 -13.96 -11.24
N VAL A 617 -22.33 -13.84 -12.55
CA VAL A 617 -21.11 -13.23 -13.10
C VAL A 617 -21.44 -11.88 -13.72
N PHE A 618 -20.74 -10.84 -13.30
CA PHE A 618 -20.82 -9.48 -13.83
C PHE A 618 -19.54 -9.12 -14.59
N THR A 619 -19.68 -8.79 -15.88
CA THR A 619 -18.55 -8.47 -16.78
C THR A 619 -18.65 -7.01 -17.24
N PRO A 620 -18.20 -6.03 -16.44
CA PRO A 620 -18.32 -4.62 -16.80
C PRO A 620 -17.57 -4.30 -18.11
N PRO A 621 -18.16 -3.52 -19.04
CA PRO A 621 -17.50 -3.13 -20.29
C PRO A 621 -16.48 -1.99 -20.13
N SER A 622 -16.63 -1.15 -19.10
CA SER A 622 -15.77 0.00 -18.83
C SER A 622 -15.86 0.39 -17.35
N ALA A 623 -14.96 1.27 -16.89
CA ALA A 623 -15.11 1.92 -15.59
C ALA A 623 -16.44 2.71 -15.51
N GLY A 624 -17.01 2.78 -14.31
CA GLY A 624 -18.29 3.43 -14.04
C GLY A 624 -19.05 2.81 -12.87
N THR A 625 -20.19 3.42 -12.51
CA THR A 625 -21.10 2.89 -11.49
C THR A 625 -22.17 2.04 -12.16
N TYR A 626 -22.37 0.82 -11.67
CA TYR A 626 -23.38 -0.11 -12.18
C TYR A 626 -24.33 -0.52 -11.07
N THR A 627 -25.62 -0.57 -11.37
CA THR A 627 -26.63 -1.09 -10.45
C THR A 627 -26.73 -2.61 -10.62
N ILE A 628 -26.60 -3.34 -9.50
CA ILE A 628 -26.84 -4.77 -9.41
C ILE A 628 -28.09 -4.98 -8.55
N THR A 629 -29.12 -5.58 -9.13
CA THR A 629 -30.36 -5.95 -8.45
C THR A 629 -30.32 -7.43 -8.11
N TYR A 630 -30.43 -7.74 -6.83
CA TYR A 630 -30.63 -9.10 -6.34
C TYR A 630 -32.11 -9.33 -6.06
N THR A 631 -32.68 -10.41 -6.61
CA THR A 631 -34.07 -10.81 -6.40
C THR A 631 -34.11 -12.19 -5.75
N TYR A 632 -34.73 -12.30 -4.59
CA TYR A 632 -34.94 -13.57 -3.88
C TYR A 632 -36.44 -13.91 -3.85
N ASP A 633 -36.80 -15.11 -4.28
CA ASP A 633 -38.17 -15.63 -4.24
C ASP A 633 -38.31 -16.54 -3.02
N GLY A 634 -38.66 -15.93 -1.88
CA GLY A 634 -38.89 -16.65 -0.63
C GLY A 634 -40.28 -17.29 -0.58
N GLY A 635 -40.61 -17.95 0.54
CA GLY A 635 -41.93 -18.57 0.75
C GLY A 635 -43.13 -17.62 0.69
N CYS A 636 -42.88 -16.31 0.61
CA CYS A 636 -43.87 -15.23 0.57
C CYS A 636 -43.98 -14.53 -0.80
N GLY A 637 -43.18 -14.94 -1.78
CA GLY A 637 -43.03 -14.29 -3.08
C GLY A 637 -41.75 -13.46 -3.23
N PRO A 638 -41.52 -12.86 -4.41
CA PRO A 638 -40.25 -12.25 -4.76
C PRO A 638 -40.05 -10.89 -4.10
N SER A 639 -38.86 -10.69 -3.52
CA SER A 639 -38.37 -9.40 -3.05
C SER A 639 -37.08 -9.05 -3.77
N SER A 640 -36.82 -7.76 -4.02
CA SER A 640 -35.60 -7.29 -4.68
C SER A 640 -34.90 -6.18 -3.91
N VAL A 641 -33.57 -6.15 -3.99
CA VAL A 641 -32.72 -5.07 -3.48
C VAL A 641 -31.69 -4.70 -4.54
N SER A 642 -31.40 -3.41 -4.67
CA SER A 642 -30.38 -2.91 -5.60
C SER A 642 -29.22 -2.32 -4.81
N LYS A 643 -28.00 -2.71 -5.17
CA LYS A 643 -26.75 -2.10 -4.70
C LYS A 643 -25.98 -1.56 -5.91
N GLU A 644 -25.22 -0.49 -5.70
CA GLU A 644 -24.29 0.01 -6.71
C GLU A 644 -22.92 -0.64 -6.52
N ILE A 645 -22.30 -1.07 -7.62
CA ILE A 645 -20.89 -1.42 -7.68
C ILE A 645 -20.16 -0.34 -8.48
N ILE A 646 -19.09 0.21 -7.90
CA ILE A 646 -18.19 1.14 -8.57
C ILE A 646 -17.07 0.32 -9.19
N ILE A 647 -16.94 0.39 -10.51
CA ILE A 647 -15.83 -0.17 -11.28
C ILE A 647 -14.85 0.93 -11.59
N THR A 648 -13.65 0.82 -11.02
CA THR A 648 -12.54 1.74 -11.27
C THR A 648 -11.80 1.37 -12.55
N ASP A 649 -11.19 2.38 -13.20
CA ASP A 649 -10.40 2.17 -14.41
C ASP A 649 -8.99 1.64 -14.08
N VAL A 650 -8.25 1.20 -15.10
CA VAL A 650 -6.83 0.89 -14.96
C VAL A 650 -6.09 2.16 -14.53
N PRO A 651 -5.28 2.13 -13.45
CA PRO A 651 -4.56 3.31 -12.99
C PRO A 651 -3.55 3.78 -14.05
N SER A 652 -3.28 5.08 -14.10
CA SER A 652 -2.27 5.65 -15.00
C SER A 652 -0.86 5.18 -14.63
N ALA A 653 0.11 5.26 -15.55
CA ALA A 653 1.50 4.92 -15.22
C ALA A 653 2.08 5.90 -14.17
N PRO A 654 2.87 5.44 -13.19
CA PRO A 654 3.51 6.32 -12.22
C PRO A 654 4.59 7.18 -12.90
N THR A 655 4.86 8.37 -12.36
CA THR A 655 5.94 9.22 -12.85
C THR A 655 7.24 8.82 -12.16
N ALA A 656 8.30 8.59 -12.92
CA ALA A 656 9.63 8.31 -12.38
C ALA A 656 10.72 8.88 -13.31
N PRO A 657 11.63 9.72 -12.79
CA PRO A 657 12.71 10.29 -13.58
C PRO A 657 13.92 9.34 -13.68
N ASP A 658 14.69 9.49 -14.75
CA ASP A 658 16.04 8.92 -14.86
C ASP A 658 16.95 9.42 -13.73
N LYS A 659 17.93 8.61 -13.32
CA LYS A 659 18.89 8.97 -12.27
C LYS A 659 20.33 8.67 -12.68
N GLU A 660 21.23 9.53 -12.22
CA GLU A 660 22.67 9.42 -12.47
C GLU A 660 23.44 9.42 -11.15
N TYR A 661 24.43 8.52 -11.02
CA TYR A 661 25.29 8.40 -9.84
C TYR A 661 26.76 8.15 -10.23
N CYS A 662 27.66 8.41 -9.30
CA CYS A 662 29.06 8.02 -9.38
C CYS A 662 29.27 6.63 -8.77
N SER A 663 30.27 5.89 -9.25
CA SER A 663 30.63 4.57 -8.74
C SER A 663 30.90 4.63 -7.24
N SER A 664 30.38 3.64 -6.49
CA SER A 664 30.42 3.56 -5.01
C SER A 664 29.41 4.44 -4.25
N GLN A 665 28.55 5.21 -4.92
CA GLN A 665 27.37 5.80 -4.28
C GLN A 665 26.24 4.76 -4.19
N ILE A 666 25.39 4.87 -3.16
CA ILE A 666 24.16 4.07 -3.05
C ILE A 666 23.22 4.54 -4.15
N THR A 667 22.96 3.67 -5.12
CA THR A 667 22.04 3.95 -6.23
C THR A 667 20.62 3.56 -5.86
N TYR A 668 19.70 4.47 -6.15
CA TYR A 668 18.28 4.20 -6.03
C TYR A 668 17.51 4.82 -7.19
N LEU A 669 16.37 4.22 -7.50
CA LEU A 669 15.35 4.79 -8.37
C LEU A 669 14.12 5.11 -7.52
N GLU A 670 13.42 6.19 -7.84
CA GLU A 670 12.22 6.58 -7.11
C GLU A 670 11.12 6.98 -8.09
N ALA A 671 9.92 6.47 -7.87
CA ALA A 671 8.72 6.98 -8.48
C ALA A 671 8.25 8.19 -7.67
N THR A 672 8.04 9.32 -8.33
CA THR A 672 7.59 10.57 -7.72
C THR A 672 6.07 10.64 -7.57
N SER A 673 5.34 9.67 -8.13
CA SER A 673 3.88 9.52 -7.97
C SER A 673 3.48 8.04 -8.03
N GLY A 674 2.25 7.77 -7.59
CA GLY A 674 1.61 6.45 -7.63
C GLY A 674 1.66 5.69 -6.31
N GLU A 675 0.84 4.64 -6.22
CA GLU A 675 0.67 3.82 -5.01
C GLU A 675 1.06 2.35 -5.27
N ASN A 676 1.55 1.66 -4.23
CA ASN A 676 2.01 0.27 -4.31
C ASN A 676 2.97 0.00 -5.49
N ILE A 677 4.02 0.82 -5.57
CA ILE A 677 5.01 0.83 -6.65
C ILE A 677 5.65 -0.54 -6.86
N ARG A 678 5.84 -0.92 -8.12
CA ARG A 678 6.48 -2.16 -8.55
C ARG A 678 7.54 -1.87 -9.61
N TRP A 679 8.76 -2.29 -9.36
CA TRP A 679 9.91 -2.12 -10.26
C TRP A 679 10.23 -3.43 -10.97
N TYR A 680 10.46 -3.35 -12.27
CA TYR A 680 10.77 -4.47 -13.15
C TYR A 680 12.12 -4.27 -13.84
N SER A 681 12.81 -5.37 -14.13
CA SER A 681 13.97 -5.40 -15.02
C SER A 681 13.85 -6.61 -15.95
N GLY A 682 13.96 -6.39 -17.26
CA GLY A 682 13.76 -7.45 -18.26
C GLY A 682 12.39 -8.15 -18.17
N GLY A 683 11.35 -7.42 -17.76
CA GLY A 683 10.00 -7.97 -17.56
C GLY A 683 9.77 -8.74 -16.26
N THR A 684 10.79 -8.89 -15.40
CA THR A 684 10.69 -9.57 -14.10
C THR A 684 10.58 -8.55 -12.96
N LEU A 685 9.67 -8.76 -12.01
CA LEU A 685 9.55 -7.91 -10.82
C LEU A 685 10.81 -8.04 -9.94
N VAL A 686 11.51 -6.93 -9.73
CA VAL A 686 12.77 -6.87 -8.97
C VAL A 686 12.63 -6.19 -7.61
N SER A 687 11.62 -5.35 -7.40
CA SER A 687 11.37 -4.69 -6.11
C SER A 687 9.97 -4.08 -6.01
N THR A 688 9.44 -3.96 -4.80
CA THR A 688 8.23 -3.17 -4.48
C THR A 688 8.53 -1.97 -3.57
N ALA A 689 9.80 -1.69 -3.31
CA ALA A 689 10.23 -0.56 -2.49
C ALA A 689 10.29 0.73 -3.32
N ASN A 690 9.93 1.85 -2.70
CA ASN A 690 10.10 3.19 -3.27
C ASN A 690 10.63 4.12 -2.16
N PRO A 691 11.91 4.54 -2.19
CA PRO A 691 12.89 4.35 -3.26
C PRO A 691 13.35 2.88 -3.40
N PHE A 692 13.59 2.43 -4.63
CA PHE A 692 14.17 1.12 -4.96
C PHE A 692 15.69 1.22 -5.00
N SER A 693 16.36 0.64 -4.01
CA SER A 693 17.81 0.47 -4.05
C SER A 693 18.18 -0.66 -5.01
N THR A 694 18.79 -0.32 -6.15
CA THR A 694 19.02 -1.28 -7.25
C THR A 694 20.18 -2.25 -6.97
N GLY A 695 21.03 -1.94 -5.98
CA GLY A 695 22.26 -2.67 -5.70
C GLY A 695 23.34 -2.51 -6.78
N GLN A 696 23.09 -1.75 -7.85
CA GLN A 696 24.06 -1.52 -8.91
C GLN A 696 25.16 -0.58 -8.43
N ASN A 697 26.42 -0.99 -8.63
CA ASN A 697 27.61 -0.25 -8.22
C ASN A 697 28.69 -0.15 -9.32
N ALA A 698 28.54 -0.91 -10.40
CA ALA A 698 29.44 -0.90 -11.53
C ALA A 698 29.05 0.19 -12.55
N PRO A 699 30.01 0.89 -13.17
CA PRO A 699 29.72 1.85 -14.22
C PRO A 699 28.94 1.22 -15.39
N GLY A 700 27.91 1.91 -15.88
CA GLY A 700 27.04 1.41 -16.95
C GLY A 700 25.65 2.03 -16.93
N THR A 701 24.83 1.67 -17.92
CA THR A 701 23.42 2.05 -18.02
C THR A 701 22.56 0.84 -17.72
N TYR A 702 21.62 0.97 -16.78
CA TYR A 702 20.69 -0.06 -16.35
C TYR A 702 19.25 0.41 -16.58
N ASN A 703 18.46 -0.41 -17.28
CA ASN A 703 17.07 -0.08 -17.60
C ASN A 703 16.12 -0.82 -16.66
N TYR A 704 15.15 -0.07 -16.15
CA TYR A 704 14.07 -0.57 -15.32
C TYR A 704 12.74 -0.04 -15.85
N ALA A 705 11.66 -0.71 -15.51
CA ALA A 705 10.31 -0.23 -15.75
C ALA A 705 9.57 -0.17 -14.42
N VAL A 706 8.72 0.82 -14.22
CA VAL A 706 7.96 0.98 -12.98
C VAL A 706 6.48 1.10 -13.26
N THR A 707 5.69 0.33 -12.52
CA THR A 707 4.23 0.37 -12.52
C THR A 707 3.73 0.72 -11.13
N GLN A 708 2.44 1.07 -11.06
CA GLN A 708 1.72 1.20 -9.80
C GLN A 708 0.57 0.21 -9.75
N SER A 709 0.11 -0.13 -8.55
CA SER A 709 -1.05 -1.00 -8.38
C SER A 709 -2.09 -0.38 -7.45
N ILE A 710 -3.29 -0.14 -7.98
CA ILE A 710 -4.42 0.43 -7.23
C ILE A 710 -5.60 -0.52 -7.38
N ASN A 711 -6.19 -0.94 -6.26
CA ASN A 711 -7.35 -1.83 -6.21
C ASN A 711 -7.22 -3.08 -7.10
N GLY A 712 -6.04 -3.73 -7.08
CA GLY A 712 -5.81 -4.97 -7.84
C GLY A 712 -5.45 -4.78 -9.32
N CYS A 713 -5.66 -3.61 -9.92
CA CYS A 713 -5.16 -3.30 -11.25
C CYS A 713 -3.71 -2.81 -11.22
N GLU A 714 -2.90 -3.29 -12.16
CA GLU A 714 -1.55 -2.77 -12.42
C GLU A 714 -1.57 -1.81 -13.61
N SER A 715 -0.90 -0.67 -13.47
CA SER A 715 -0.83 0.36 -14.52
C SER A 715 0.04 -0.08 -15.69
N PRO A 716 -0.02 0.62 -16.84
CA PRO A 716 1.09 0.62 -17.79
C PRO A 716 2.40 1.02 -17.11
N ALA A 717 3.52 0.58 -17.67
CA ALA A 717 4.84 0.85 -17.12
C ALA A 717 5.45 2.17 -17.64
N THR A 718 6.22 2.82 -16.79
CA THR A 718 7.12 3.93 -17.13
C THR A 718 8.54 3.38 -17.18
N ASP A 719 9.22 3.53 -18.32
CA ASP A 719 10.62 3.13 -18.45
C ASP A 719 11.54 4.18 -17.82
N VAL A 720 12.56 3.71 -17.11
CA VAL A 720 13.53 4.55 -16.37
C VAL A 720 14.94 3.97 -16.54
N SER A 721 15.91 4.85 -16.75
CA SER A 721 17.32 4.52 -16.82
C SER A 721 18.09 4.98 -15.56
N LEU A 722 18.97 4.11 -15.10
CA LEU A 722 19.98 4.40 -14.08
C LEU A 722 21.35 4.39 -14.74
N ILE A 723 22.07 5.51 -14.69
CA ILE A 723 23.43 5.62 -15.23
C ILE A 723 24.42 5.74 -14.07
N ILE A 724 25.45 4.89 -14.07
CA ILE A 724 26.55 4.93 -13.10
C ILE A 724 27.85 5.31 -13.83
N TYR A 725 28.49 6.39 -13.41
CA TYR A 725 29.78 6.86 -13.93
C TYR A 725 30.97 6.33 -13.11
N GLY A 726 32.08 5.99 -13.75
CA GLY A 726 33.32 5.59 -13.07
C GLY A 726 34.20 6.78 -12.62
N GLY A 727 35.00 6.56 -11.57
CA GLY A 727 36.05 7.50 -11.12
C GLY A 727 37.25 7.62 -12.07
N ILE A 728 38.22 8.49 -11.72
CA ILE A 728 39.43 8.72 -12.55
C ILE A 728 40.44 7.59 -12.39
N THR A 729 40.92 7.07 -13.52
CA THR A 729 42.07 6.16 -13.60
C THR A 729 43.09 6.73 -14.57
N ILE A 730 44.36 6.85 -14.14
CA ILE A 730 45.47 7.23 -15.01
C ILE A 730 45.89 6.00 -15.79
N THR A 731 45.88 6.11 -17.12
CA THR A 731 46.17 5.01 -18.05
C THR A 731 47.54 5.16 -18.69
N ASP A 732 48.02 6.39 -18.89
CA ASP A 732 49.41 6.68 -19.31
C ASP A 732 50.04 7.73 -18.41
N GLN A 733 51.28 7.48 -18.00
CA GLN A 733 52.06 8.33 -17.11
C GLN A 733 53.03 9.23 -17.89
N PRO A 734 53.37 10.44 -17.40
CA PRO A 734 54.44 11.24 -17.99
C PRO A 734 55.81 10.57 -17.80
N THR A 735 56.65 10.64 -18.82
CA THR A 735 58.01 10.05 -18.84
C THR A 735 59.08 11.12 -18.71
N ALA A 736 60.26 10.78 -18.17
CA ALA A 736 61.39 11.70 -18.11
C ALA A 736 61.86 12.14 -19.52
N LEU A 737 62.34 13.38 -19.65
CA LEU A 737 62.86 13.97 -20.88
C LEU A 737 64.30 14.45 -20.70
N ILE A 738 65.12 14.25 -21.74
CA ILE A 738 66.41 14.91 -21.92
C ILE A 738 66.27 15.82 -23.14
N ILE A 739 66.59 17.11 -23.01
CA ILE A 739 66.53 18.10 -24.08
C ILE A 739 67.85 18.85 -24.22
N CYS A 740 68.07 19.49 -25.37
CA CYS A 740 69.17 20.43 -25.54
C CYS A 740 68.78 21.86 -25.14
N PRO A 741 69.74 22.71 -24.77
CA PRO A 741 69.47 24.11 -24.45
C PRO A 741 68.77 24.81 -25.62
N GLY A 742 67.61 25.43 -25.35
CA GLY A 742 66.79 26.10 -26.36
C GLY A 742 65.56 25.30 -26.83
N ASP A 743 65.54 23.98 -26.62
CA ASP A 743 64.40 23.14 -26.99
C ASP A 743 63.23 23.26 -25.99
N ASN A 744 62.03 22.95 -26.46
CA ASN A 744 60.86 22.82 -25.60
C ASN A 744 60.79 21.42 -24.99
N ALA A 745 60.37 21.30 -23.74
CA ALA A 745 60.04 20.00 -23.13
C ALA A 745 58.53 19.78 -23.09
N ILE A 746 58.06 18.58 -23.42
CA ILE A 746 56.63 18.25 -23.44
C ILE A 746 56.37 17.02 -22.56
N PHE A 747 55.52 17.18 -21.55
CA PHE A 747 55.01 16.09 -20.71
C PHE A 747 53.52 15.85 -21.01
N SER A 748 53.10 14.59 -21.06
CA SER A 748 51.68 14.23 -21.28
C SER A 748 51.20 13.19 -20.28
N VAL A 749 49.89 13.18 -20.03
CA VAL A 749 49.22 12.20 -19.17
C VAL A 749 47.88 11.81 -19.79
N THR A 750 47.54 10.52 -19.77
CA THR A 750 46.22 10.03 -20.22
C THR A 750 45.44 9.49 -19.04
N ALA A 751 44.21 9.95 -18.85
CA ALA A 751 43.30 9.43 -17.84
C ALA A 751 41.89 9.20 -18.40
N SER A 752 41.26 8.11 -17.94
CA SER A 752 39.87 7.74 -18.21
C SER A 752 38.99 8.03 -17.00
N GLY A 753 37.73 8.41 -17.23
CA GLY A 753 36.74 8.68 -16.19
C GLY A 753 35.82 9.85 -16.58
N TYR A 754 34.82 10.15 -15.75
CA TYR A 754 33.82 11.19 -16.05
C TYR A 754 34.37 12.59 -15.79
N ASN A 755 34.36 13.48 -16.79
CA ASN A 755 34.78 14.89 -16.71
C ASN A 755 36.10 15.14 -15.92
N PRO A 756 37.26 14.62 -16.36
CA PRO A 756 38.53 14.83 -15.70
C PRO A 756 38.99 16.30 -15.80
N THR A 757 39.49 16.85 -14.69
CA THR A 757 40.21 18.13 -14.62
C THR A 757 41.68 17.87 -14.25
N TYR A 758 42.59 18.72 -14.75
CA TYR A 758 44.04 18.52 -14.67
C TYR A 758 44.70 19.71 -13.97
N GLN A 759 45.80 19.46 -13.25
CA GLN A 759 46.66 20.49 -12.67
C GLN A 759 48.10 19.97 -12.63
N TRP A 760 48.99 20.55 -13.44
CA TRP A 760 50.40 20.21 -13.43
C TRP A 760 51.14 20.85 -12.25
N GLN A 761 52.19 20.16 -11.81
CA GLN A 761 53.09 20.57 -10.74
C GLN A 761 54.56 20.43 -11.15
N GLU A 762 55.39 21.36 -10.68
CA GLU A 762 56.86 21.27 -10.65
C GLU A 762 57.31 21.03 -9.21
N ASP A 763 58.13 20.00 -8.98
CA ASP A 763 58.65 19.61 -7.66
C ASP A 763 57.57 19.57 -6.56
N GLY A 764 56.34 19.17 -6.95
CA GLY A 764 55.19 19.07 -6.05
C GLY A 764 54.38 20.37 -5.82
N SER A 765 54.74 21.48 -6.46
CA SER A 765 54.02 22.76 -6.41
C SER A 765 53.22 23.02 -7.68
N ASN A 766 51.98 23.51 -7.57
CA ASN A 766 51.16 23.83 -8.74
C ASN A 766 51.83 24.91 -9.60
N ILE A 767 51.85 24.68 -10.91
CA ILE A 767 52.31 25.64 -11.90
C ILE A 767 51.11 26.18 -12.70
N SER A 768 51.25 27.39 -13.22
CA SER A 768 50.25 28.07 -14.04
C SER A 768 50.83 28.48 -15.38
N ASP A 769 49.97 28.62 -16.39
CA ASP A 769 50.38 29.09 -17.71
C ASP A 769 51.05 30.47 -17.63
N GLY A 770 52.11 30.67 -18.42
CA GLY A 770 52.95 31.86 -18.41
C GLY A 770 54.01 31.80 -19.51
N GLU A 771 55.13 32.50 -19.32
CA GLU A 771 56.22 32.55 -20.32
C GLU A 771 56.86 31.16 -20.55
N ILE A 772 57.06 30.40 -19.48
CA ILE A 772 57.73 29.09 -19.53
C ILE A 772 56.72 27.95 -19.67
N TYR A 773 55.60 27.96 -18.94
CA TYR A 773 54.64 26.84 -18.95
C TYR A 773 53.41 27.14 -19.80
N SER A 774 52.92 26.14 -20.52
CA SER A 774 51.65 26.19 -21.27
C SER A 774 50.91 24.86 -21.15
N GLY A 775 49.58 24.91 -21.00
CA GLY A 775 48.74 23.72 -20.87
C GLY A 775 48.67 23.14 -19.46
N THR A 776 48.99 23.93 -18.42
CA THR A 776 49.07 23.51 -17.00
C THR A 776 47.77 22.94 -16.42
N THR A 777 46.62 23.19 -17.06
CA THR A 777 45.30 22.63 -16.68
C THR A 777 44.74 21.64 -17.71
N THR A 778 45.60 21.12 -18.60
CA THR A 778 45.24 20.19 -19.66
C THR A 778 46.00 18.87 -19.54
N ARG A 779 45.72 17.92 -20.45
CA ARG A 779 46.43 16.63 -20.54
C ARG A 779 47.91 16.75 -20.91
N THR A 780 48.33 17.89 -21.44
CA THR A 780 49.69 18.10 -21.94
C THR A 780 50.26 19.37 -21.36
N LEU A 781 51.45 19.26 -20.75
CA LEU A 781 52.25 20.38 -20.29
C LEU A 781 53.41 20.60 -21.27
N THR A 782 53.56 21.83 -21.74
CA THR A 782 54.71 22.27 -22.54
C THR A 782 55.52 23.28 -21.74
N LEU A 783 56.83 23.06 -21.66
CA LEU A 783 57.82 24.02 -21.20
C LEU A 783 58.47 24.65 -22.43
N ILE A 784 58.33 25.96 -22.58
CA ILE A 784 58.89 26.73 -23.69
C ILE A 784 60.28 27.21 -23.29
N ASN A 785 61.33 26.72 -23.96
CA ASN A 785 62.73 27.04 -23.70
C ASN A 785 63.05 27.18 -22.19
N PRO A 786 62.99 26.07 -21.42
CA PRO A 786 62.96 26.12 -19.95
C PRO A 786 64.24 26.67 -19.31
N GLY A 787 65.35 26.78 -20.06
CA GLY A 787 66.65 27.26 -19.61
C GLY A 787 67.27 26.38 -18.52
N ASP A 788 68.58 26.53 -18.28
CA ASP A 788 69.36 25.64 -17.40
C ASP A 788 68.83 25.60 -15.94
N SER A 789 68.13 26.64 -15.49
CA SER A 789 67.52 26.70 -14.16
C SER A 789 66.43 25.64 -13.90
N ARG A 790 65.98 24.95 -14.96
CA ARG A 790 64.98 23.87 -14.91
C ARG A 790 65.59 22.48 -15.10
N ASP A 791 66.90 22.39 -15.30
CA ASP A 791 67.60 21.12 -15.27
C ASP A 791 67.41 20.43 -13.90
N GLY A 792 67.12 19.13 -13.94
CA GLY A 792 66.88 18.32 -12.74
C GLY A 792 65.51 18.46 -12.09
N LYS A 793 64.59 19.27 -12.66
CA LYS A 793 63.23 19.46 -12.13
C LYS A 793 62.29 18.30 -12.46
N GLN A 794 61.33 18.04 -11.58
CA GLN A 794 60.34 16.97 -11.75
C GLN A 794 58.94 17.50 -12.00
N TYR A 795 58.24 16.93 -12.97
CA TYR A 795 56.88 17.32 -13.38
C TYR A 795 55.88 16.19 -13.16
N ARG A 796 54.74 16.49 -12.53
CA ARG A 796 53.62 15.56 -12.36
C ARG A 796 52.28 16.25 -12.53
N CYS A 797 51.22 15.51 -12.84
CA CYS A 797 49.87 16.02 -12.99
C CYS A 797 48.95 15.48 -11.88
N ILE A 798 48.15 16.35 -11.28
CA ILE A 798 47.04 16.01 -10.40
C ILE A 798 45.77 15.97 -11.25
N ILE A 799 45.03 14.87 -11.19
CA ILE A 799 43.80 14.68 -11.97
C ILE A 799 42.62 14.44 -11.01
N SER A 800 41.56 15.22 -11.17
CA SER A 800 40.36 15.14 -10.34
C SER A 800 39.09 14.96 -11.18
N SER A 801 38.01 14.50 -10.54
CA SER A 801 36.66 14.41 -11.13
C SER A 801 35.62 14.63 -10.04
N PHE A 802 34.44 15.08 -10.45
CA PHE A 802 33.25 15.08 -9.60
C PHE A 802 32.89 13.67 -9.09
N CYS A 803 33.18 12.62 -9.86
CA CYS A 803 32.89 11.21 -9.50
C CYS A 803 34.03 10.50 -8.76
N GLY A 804 34.82 11.21 -7.96
CA GLY A 804 35.84 10.63 -7.07
C GLY A 804 36.07 11.48 -5.82
N THR A 805 36.40 10.85 -4.69
CA THR A 805 36.58 11.53 -3.40
C THR A 805 38.01 12.04 -3.17
N SER A 806 38.97 11.73 -4.04
CA SER A 806 40.36 12.20 -3.92
C SER A 806 41.01 12.34 -5.30
N PRO A 807 41.75 13.43 -5.56
CA PRO A 807 42.56 13.57 -6.76
C PRO A 807 43.60 12.44 -6.88
N VAL A 808 43.83 11.96 -8.10
CA VAL A 808 44.86 10.96 -8.41
C VAL A 808 46.08 11.68 -8.98
N ASN A 809 47.26 11.39 -8.44
CA ASN A 809 48.52 11.96 -8.91
C ASN A 809 49.17 11.03 -9.94
N SER A 810 49.66 11.60 -11.04
CA SER A 810 50.59 10.89 -11.93
C SER A 810 51.94 10.65 -11.24
N SER A 811 52.76 9.76 -11.80
CA SER A 811 54.19 9.71 -11.46
C SER A 811 54.89 11.02 -11.83
N ALA A 812 56.03 11.29 -11.19
CA ALA A 812 56.87 12.43 -11.48
C ALA A 812 57.88 12.09 -12.59
N ALA A 813 58.03 12.98 -13.57
CA ALA A 813 58.93 12.86 -14.71
C ALA A 813 60.05 13.89 -14.62
N LEU A 814 61.31 13.44 -14.73
CA LEU A 814 62.50 14.30 -14.64
C LEU A 814 62.76 15.02 -15.96
N LEU A 815 63.12 16.30 -15.92
CA LEU A 815 63.71 17.05 -17.03
C LEU A 815 65.23 17.13 -16.86
N THR A 816 65.98 16.83 -17.93
CA THR A 816 67.44 17.03 -18.00
C THR A 816 67.81 17.89 -19.20
N ILE A 817 68.70 18.87 -19.03
CA ILE A 817 69.20 19.79 -20.07
C ILE A 817 70.72 19.56 -20.26
N ASN A 818 71.16 19.12 -21.44
CA ASN A 818 72.55 18.71 -21.68
C ASN A 818 73.49 19.90 -22.04
N PRO A 819 74.64 20.12 -21.34
CA PRO A 819 75.43 21.36 -21.47
C PRO A 819 76.36 21.50 -22.71
N GLY A 820 76.47 20.54 -23.65
CA GLY A 820 77.43 20.64 -24.76
C GLY A 820 77.09 19.85 -26.03
N PHE A 821 77.75 20.20 -27.15
CA PHE A 821 77.63 19.53 -28.45
C PHE A 821 78.71 18.48 -28.61
N ASP A 822 78.43 17.28 -28.11
CA ASP A 822 79.30 16.13 -28.27
C ASP A 822 79.10 15.50 -29.65
N TRP A 823 80.21 15.29 -30.36
CA TRP A 823 80.22 14.50 -31.58
C TRP A 823 80.03 13.02 -31.22
N THR A 824 78.98 12.43 -31.75
CA THR A 824 78.64 11.00 -31.56
C THR A 824 79.09 10.14 -32.74
N GLY A 825 79.22 10.74 -33.94
CA GLY A 825 79.54 10.01 -35.17
C GLY A 825 78.52 8.91 -35.51
N ALA A 826 77.29 9.02 -35.02
CA ALA A 826 76.30 7.96 -35.09
C ALA A 826 75.85 7.62 -36.52
N VAL A 827 75.90 8.58 -37.44
CA VAL A 827 75.40 8.43 -38.81
C VAL A 827 76.53 8.32 -39.82
N SER A 828 77.50 9.22 -39.77
CA SER A 828 78.56 9.34 -40.76
C SER A 828 79.76 10.11 -40.20
N SER A 829 80.79 10.31 -41.01
CA SER A 829 81.89 11.22 -40.70
C SER A 829 81.59 12.67 -41.12
N ASP A 830 80.46 12.96 -41.78
CA ASP A 830 80.17 14.30 -42.29
C ASP A 830 79.80 15.26 -41.16
N TRP A 831 80.64 16.27 -40.91
CA TRP A 831 80.41 17.32 -39.89
C TRP A 831 79.01 17.94 -40.02
N ASN A 832 78.54 18.12 -41.25
CA ASN A 832 77.30 18.81 -41.58
C ASN A 832 76.06 17.91 -41.53
N ASP A 833 76.18 16.67 -41.06
CA ASP A 833 75.05 15.80 -40.77
C ASP A 833 74.56 16.02 -39.31
N PRO A 834 73.36 16.59 -39.12
CA PRO A 834 72.76 16.79 -37.80
C PRO A 834 72.73 15.53 -36.92
N GLY A 835 72.60 14.34 -37.53
CA GLY A 835 72.50 13.07 -36.82
C GLY A 835 73.80 12.62 -36.16
N ASN A 836 74.93 13.26 -36.48
CA ASN A 836 76.20 13.00 -35.81
C ASN A 836 76.37 13.76 -34.49
N TRP A 837 75.48 14.71 -34.20
CA TRP A 837 75.52 15.53 -32.99
C TRP A 837 74.51 15.03 -31.96
N ILE A 838 74.87 15.02 -30.68
CA ILE A 838 73.97 14.55 -29.61
C ILE A 838 72.65 15.34 -29.54
N CYS A 839 72.65 16.60 -30.00
CA CYS A 839 71.46 17.45 -30.08
C CYS A 839 70.65 17.29 -31.37
N GLY A 840 71.08 16.44 -32.31
CA GLY A 840 70.36 16.20 -33.57
C GLY A 840 70.31 17.41 -34.51
N HIS A 841 71.15 18.43 -34.27
CA HIS A 841 71.35 19.62 -35.10
C HIS A 841 72.79 20.12 -34.99
N LEU A 842 73.22 20.94 -35.97
CA LEU A 842 74.60 21.42 -36.05
C LEU A 842 74.93 22.43 -34.94
N PRO A 843 76.19 22.47 -34.45
CA PRO A 843 76.66 23.48 -33.51
C PRO A 843 76.81 24.85 -34.18
N GLY A 844 76.61 25.90 -33.39
CA GLY A 844 76.89 27.29 -33.73
C GLY A 844 78.09 27.86 -32.99
N GLN A 845 78.41 29.12 -33.28
CA GLN A 845 79.61 29.82 -32.81
C GLN A 845 79.68 30.05 -31.28
N THR A 846 78.61 29.82 -30.53
CA THR A 846 78.62 29.92 -29.06
C THR A 846 78.64 28.54 -28.37
N ASN A 847 78.49 27.46 -29.14
CA ASN A 847 78.36 26.13 -28.58
C ASN A 847 79.73 25.52 -28.28
N PRO A 848 79.97 25.02 -27.05
CA PRO A 848 81.16 24.21 -26.79
C PRO A 848 81.01 22.88 -27.52
N VAL A 849 81.99 22.57 -28.37
CA VAL A 849 82.05 21.36 -29.19
C VAL A 849 83.14 20.44 -28.66
N ARG A 850 82.77 19.19 -28.43
CA ARG A 850 83.69 18.13 -28.03
C ARG A 850 83.69 17.01 -29.05
N ILE A 851 84.84 16.76 -29.66
CA ILE A 851 85.07 15.65 -30.57
C ILE A 851 85.54 14.45 -29.76
N THR A 852 84.68 13.43 -29.67
CA THR A 852 84.93 12.23 -28.86
C THR A 852 85.56 11.11 -29.69
N SER A 853 86.19 10.14 -29.02
CA SER A 853 86.79 8.98 -29.70
C SER A 853 85.69 7.96 -30.09
N VAL A 854 85.10 8.18 -31.26
CA VAL A 854 84.07 7.34 -31.87
C VAL A 854 84.53 6.77 -33.22
N THR A 855 83.78 5.82 -33.77
CA THR A 855 84.10 5.13 -35.03
C THR A 855 84.18 6.09 -36.22
N ASN A 856 83.15 6.92 -36.41
CA ASN A 856 83.12 7.90 -37.49
C ASN A 856 83.64 9.23 -36.96
N GLN A 857 84.93 9.48 -37.15
CA GLN A 857 85.56 10.74 -36.77
C GLN A 857 85.14 11.86 -37.74
N PRO A 858 84.93 13.10 -37.26
CA PRO A 858 84.40 14.18 -38.08
C PRO A 858 85.37 14.61 -39.18
N VAL A 859 84.80 14.76 -40.37
CA VAL A 859 85.42 15.32 -41.58
C VAL A 859 84.55 16.46 -42.07
N LEU A 860 85.13 17.66 -42.15
CA LEU A 860 84.50 18.85 -42.72
C LEU A 860 85.08 19.10 -44.11
N SER A 861 84.39 18.60 -45.14
CA SER A 861 84.87 18.67 -46.53
C SER A 861 84.06 19.59 -47.44
N THR A 862 82.74 19.62 -47.27
CA THR A 862 81.81 20.46 -48.05
C THR A 862 80.64 20.88 -47.17
N GLY A 863 79.76 21.75 -47.68
CA GLY A 863 78.57 22.20 -46.95
C GLY A 863 78.80 23.47 -46.14
N ALA A 864 78.05 23.64 -45.05
CA ALA A 864 78.16 24.81 -44.21
C ALA A 864 79.54 24.89 -43.52
N THR A 865 79.97 26.11 -43.24
CA THR A 865 81.16 26.37 -42.42
C THR A 865 80.98 25.75 -41.04
N GLY A 866 81.95 24.96 -40.61
CA GLY A 866 81.93 24.37 -39.27
C GLY A 866 82.05 25.49 -38.24
N SER A 867 81.03 25.70 -37.41
CA SER A 867 81.01 26.77 -36.41
C SER A 867 81.15 26.20 -35.02
N VAL A 868 82.14 26.67 -34.26
CA VAL A 868 82.36 26.23 -32.88
C VAL A 868 82.66 27.41 -31.97
N GLY A 869 82.20 27.30 -30.72
CA GLY A 869 82.66 28.11 -29.61
C GLY A 869 84.04 27.64 -29.16
N ASN A 870 84.07 26.82 -28.10
CA ASN A 870 85.28 26.12 -27.69
C ASN A 870 85.38 24.78 -28.44
N LEU A 871 86.57 24.45 -28.94
CA LEU A 871 86.84 23.16 -29.59
C LEU A 871 87.71 22.29 -28.68
N ILE A 872 87.18 21.14 -28.27
CA ILE A 872 87.93 20.12 -27.54
C ILE A 872 88.00 18.87 -28.42
N ILE A 873 89.20 18.38 -28.70
CA ILE A 873 89.41 17.09 -29.36
C ILE A 873 90.01 16.15 -28.31
N ASP A 874 89.28 15.08 -27.99
CA ASP A 874 89.70 14.12 -26.96
C ASP A 874 90.89 13.26 -27.42
N THR A 875 91.59 12.66 -26.46
CA THR A 875 92.60 11.64 -26.74
C THR A 875 91.99 10.47 -27.52
N GLY A 876 92.61 10.14 -28.66
CA GLY A 876 92.14 9.09 -29.56
C GLY A 876 91.01 9.53 -30.50
N ALA A 877 90.65 10.81 -30.52
CA ALA A 877 89.73 11.39 -31.50
C ALA A 877 90.51 12.13 -32.62
N SER A 878 89.83 12.38 -33.74
CA SER A 878 90.41 13.14 -34.84
C SER A 878 89.40 14.04 -35.53
N LEU A 879 89.78 15.28 -35.87
CA LEU A 879 89.01 16.18 -36.71
C LEU A 879 89.79 16.48 -37.98
N THR A 880 89.17 16.27 -39.15
CA THR A 880 89.78 16.56 -40.45
C THR A 880 89.04 17.69 -41.16
N ILE A 881 89.75 18.69 -41.66
CA ILE A 881 89.23 19.77 -42.50
C ILE A 881 89.83 19.62 -43.90
N ASP A 882 88.98 19.31 -44.88
CA ASP A 882 89.40 18.95 -46.24
C ASP A 882 88.70 19.82 -47.29
N GLY A 883 89.27 20.99 -47.61
CA GLY A 883 88.72 21.91 -48.61
C GLY A 883 87.63 22.87 -48.13
N ASN A 884 87.21 22.80 -46.86
CA ASN A 884 86.23 23.71 -46.26
C ASN A 884 86.85 24.55 -45.12
N THR A 885 86.04 25.40 -44.48
CA THR A 885 86.45 26.31 -43.39
C THR A 885 85.83 25.89 -42.07
N ILE A 886 86.64 25.89 -41.00
CA ILE A 886 86.16 25.85 -39.62
C ILE A 886 86.38 27.21 -38.94
N GLN A 887 85.31 27.76 -38.36
CA GLN A 887 85.26 29.00 -37.60
C GLN A 887 85.28 28.72 -36.11
N ILE A 888 86.28 29.28 -35.42
CA ILE A 888 86.52 29.04 -34.00
C ILE A 888 86.53 30.38 -33.27
N THR A 889 85.51 30.63 -32.45
CA THR A 889 85.41 31.87 -31.65
C THR A 889 86.05 31.76 -30.27
N GLY A 890 86.22 30.54 -29.76
CA GLY A 890 86.75 30.23 -28.43
C GLY A 890 88.13 29.59 -28.47
N THR A 891 88.45 28.79 -27.44
CA THR A 891 89.75 28.13 -27.30
C THR A 891 89.81 26.80 -28.04
N ILE A 892 90.99 26.44 -28.54
CA ILE A 892 91.28 25.10 -29.09
C ILE A 892 92.04 24.30 -28.02
N THR A 893 91.52 23.13 -27.68
CA THR A 893 92.20 22.14 -26.83
C THR A 893 92.29 20.84 -27.61
N ASN A 894 93.43 20.56 -28.22
CA ASN A 894 93.64 19.35 -29.00
C ASN A 894 94.47 18.32 -28.22
N ASN A 895 93.84 17.21 -27.81
CA ASN A 895 94.52 16.04 -27.23
C ASN A 895 94.54 14.84 -28.21
N GLY A 896 94.05 15.02 -29.44
CA GLY A 896 93.94 14.02 -30.50
C GLY A 896 94.62 14.49 -31.78
N ILE A 897 94.01 14.22 -32.94
CA ILE A 897 94.53 14.64 -34.25
C ILE A 897 93.65 15.74 -34.83
N PHE A 898 94.22 16.90 -35.14
CA PHE A 898 93.53 17.94 -35.90
C PHE A 898 94.23 18.10 -37.25
N ASP A 899 93.70 17.47 -38.29
CA ASP A 899 94.25 17.51 -39.64
C ASP A 899 93.58 18.63 -40.45
N ALA A 900 94.33 19.70 -40.72
CA ALA A 900 93.87 20.83 -41.53
C ALA A 900 94.81 21.11 -42.71
N SER A 901 95.60 20.10 -43.13
CA SER A 901 96.59 20.26 -44.20
C SER A 901 95.97 20.63 -45.54
N GLU A 902 94.69 20.32 -45.74
CA GLU A 902 93.91 20.65 -46.94
C GLU A 902 92.77 21.67 -46.69
N GLY A 903 92.65 22.19 -45.47
CA GLY A 903 91.53 22.99 -45.00
C GLY A 903 91.86 24.42 -44.60
N THR A 904 90.83 25.22 -44.37
CA THR A 904 90.94 26.61 -43.91
C THR A 904 90.60 26.70 -42.43
N ILE A 905 91.50 27.27 -41.63
CA ILE A 905 91.25 27.61 -40.24
C ILE A 905 90.90 29.09 -40.15
N GLU A 906 89.72 29.42 -39.61
CA GLU A 906 89.30 30.78 -39.33
C GLU A 906 89.20 31.02 -37.82
N LEU A 907 89.99 31.98 -37.31
CA LEU A 907 89.94 32.43 -35.93
C LEU A 907 89.20 33.77 -35.88
N ASN A 908 88.01 33.77 -35.28
CA ASN A 908 87.07 34.91 -35.29
C ASN A 908 86.49 35.23 -33.90
N GLY A 909 87.24 34.89 -32.84
CA GLY A 909 86.85 35.17 -31.47
C GLY A 909 86.78 36.65 -31.11
N THR A 910 86.02 36.95 -30.06
CA THR A 910 85.92 38.31 -29.48
C THR A 910 86.99 38.59 -28.43
N ALA A 911 87.71 37.55 -27.96
CA ALA A 911 88.89 37.65 -27.11
C ALA A 911 90.15 37.27 -27.92
N ALA A 912 91.34 37.70 -27.47
CA ALA A 912 92.60 37.30 -28.10
C ALA A 912 92.75 35.77 -28.12
N GLN A 913 93.18 35.22 -29.25
CA GLN A 913 93.35 33.78 -29.43
C GLN A 913 94.84 33.44 -29.64
N SER A 914 95.22 32.20 -29.37
CA SER A 914 96.56 31.69 -29.63
C SER A 914 96.49 30.37 -30.40
N ILE A 915 97.51 30.13 -31.22
CA ILE A 915 97.80 28.80 -31.78
C ILE A 915 98.99 28.26 -30.99
N GLU A 916 98.70 27.34 -30.08
CA GLU A 916 99.69 26.65 -29.26
C GLU A 916 100.50 25.62 -30.07
N ASN A 917 101.54 25.04 -29.48
CA ASN A 917 102.30 23.97 -30.12
C ASN A 917 101.43 22.71 -30.36
N ASP A 918 101.72 21.98 -31.43
CA ASP A 918 101.12 20.70 -31.81
C ASP A 918 99.59 20.72 -31.96
N ILE A 919 98.99 21.90 -32.18
CA ILE A 919 97.55 22.03 -32.38
C ILE A 919 97.11 21.33 -33.66
N PHE A 920 97.88 21.45 -34.75
CA PHE A 920 97.57 20.82 -36.03
C PHE A 920 98.55 19.69 -36.33
N LYS A 921 98.09 18.69 -37.09
CA LYS A 921 98.95 17.61 -37.58
C LYS A 921 100.11 18.20 -38.39
N ASP A 922 101.34 17.81 -38.02
CA ASP A 922 102.60 18.31 -38.58
C ASP A 922 102.78 19.85 -38.48
N ASN A 923 102.02 20.49 -37.59
CA ASN A 923 101.84 21.94 -37.48
C ASN A 923 101.58 22.61 -38.84
N THR A 924 100.78 21.96 -39.68
CA THR A 924 100.53 22.42 -41.06
C THR A 924 99.05 22.68 -41.30
N VAL A 925 98.76 23.82 -41.93
CA VAL A 925 97.42 24.17 -42.43
C VAL A 925 97.48 24.61 -43.89
N LYS A 926 96.40 24.44 -44.65
CA LYS A 926 96.34 24.97 -46.02
C LYS A 926 96.16 26.47 -46.02
N ASN A 927 95.08 26.96 -45.41
CA ASN A 927 94.79 28.39 -45.34
C ASN A 927 94.54 28.80 -43.88
N LEU A 928 94.95 30.02 -43.56
CA LEU A 928 94.71 30.64 -42.26
C LEU A 928 94.02 31.98 -42.47
N ILE A 929 92.84 32.15 -41.87
CA ILE A 929 92.07 33.40 -41.87
C ILE A 929 91.99 33.93 -40.45
N ILE A 930 92.40 35.19 -40.28
CA ILE A 930 92.27 35.91 -39.01
C ILE A 930 91.18 36.98 -39.15
N ASN A 931 90.10 36.80 -38.41
CA ASN A 931 88.98 37.75 -38.23
C ASN A 931 88.87 38.19 -36.76
N ASN A 932 89.93 38.00 -35.97
CA ASN A 932 89.98 38.27 -34.54
C ASN A 932 90.58 39.66 -34.30
N ASN A 933 89.74 40.64 -33.96
CA ASN A 933 90.18 42.02 -33.77
C ASN A 933 91.19 42.21 -32.59
N PRO A 934 91.06 41.50 -31.45
CA PRO A 934 92.09 41.50 -30.40
C PRO A 934 93.47 40.93 -30.83
N GLY A 935 93.51 40.10 -31.87
CA GLY A 935 94.73 39.51 -32.44
C GLY A 935 94.90 38.02 -32.13
N VAL A 936 95.77 37.39 -32.91
CA VAL A 936 96.18 35.99 -32.77
C VAL A 936 97.69 35.89 -32.66
N THR A 937 98.18 35.10 -31.69
CA THR A 937 99.61 34.84 -31.49
C THR A 937 99.95 33.39 -31.82
N LEU A 938 101.02 33.18 -32.61
CA LEU A 938 101.65 31.87 -32.79
C LEU A 938 102.65 31.62 -31.66
N GLN A 939 102.51 30.50 -30.96
CA GLN A 939 103.44 30.11 -29.88
C GLN A 939 104.52 29.12 -30.33
N ASP A 940 104.34 28.48 -31.50
CA ASP A 940 105.33 27.61 -32.12
C ASP A 940 105.14 27.60 -33.66
N THR A 941 106.08 26.98 -34.38
CA THR A 941 106.15 26.97 -35.84
C THR A 941 104.85 26.49 -36.47
N LEU A 942 104.18 27.38 -37.21
CA LEU A 942 103.03 27.07 -38.05
C LEU A 942 103.43 27.14 -39.52
N LYS A 943 103.22 26.03 -40.22
CA LYS A 943 103.47 25.92 -41.66
C LYS A 943 102.17 26.14 -42.42
N VAL A 944 102.21 27.04 -43.39
CA VAL A 944 101.06 27.33 -44.25
C VAL A 944 101.43 26.99 -45.69
N SER A 945 100.63 26.15 -46.35
CA SER A 945 100.87 25.71 -47.74
C SER A 945 100.11 26.51 -48.80
N GLY A 946 99.07 27.24 -48.40
CA GLY A 946 98.21 28.06 -49.25
C GLY A 946 98.27 29.55 -48.88
N ILE A 947 97.15 30.08 -48.37
CA ILE A 947 96.97 31.53 -48.17
C ILE A 947 96.83 31.87 -46.69
N VAL A 948 97.58 32.87 -46.23
CA VAL A 948 97.33 33.57 -44.97
C VAL A 948 96.59 34.88 -45.27
N THR A 949 95.40 35.06 -44.70
CA THR A 949 94.60 36.30 -44.84
C THR A 949 94.30 36.88 -43.45
N VAL A 950 94.74 38.12 -43.20
CA VAL A 950 94.41 38.84 -41.96
C VAL A 950 93.37 39.91 -42.28
N ASN A 951 92.09 39.54 -42.19
CA ASN A 951 90.98 40.42 -42.53
C ASN A 951 90.80 41.53 -41.48
N SER A 952 90.97 41.22 -40.19
CA SER A 952 90.90 42.16 -39.08
C SER A 952 91.82 41.75 -37.92
N GLY A 953 92.32 42.73 -37.15
CA GLY A 953 93.28 42.51 -36.06
C GLY A 953 94.71 42.27 -36.54
N SER A 954 95.47 41.45 -35.80
CA SER A 954 96.86 41.11 -36.14
C SER A 954 97.15 39.62 -35.99
N LEU A 955 98.03 39.10 -36.83
CA LEU A 955 98.70 37.81 -36.64
C LEU A 955 100.13 38.07 -36.16
N SER A 956 100.39 37.85 -34.88
CA SER A 956 101.74 37.88 -34.34
C SER A 956 102.44 36.55 -34.64
N SER A 957 103.33 36.59 -35.63
CA SER A 957 104.08 35.42 -36.09
C SER A 957 105.19 35.01 -35.13
N ASP A 958 105.78 35.95 -34.39
CA ASP A 958 106.92 35.76 -33.47
C ASP A 958 108.09 34.91 -34.03
N GLY A 959 108.29 34.90 -35.36
CA GLY A 959 109.31 34.08 -36.02
C GLY A 959 108.87 32.64 -36.32
N HIS A 960 107.63 32.29 -36.01
CA HIS A 960 107.08 30.94 -36.14
C HIS A 960 106.26 30.71 -37.41
N LEU A 961 105.95 31.74 -38.21
CA LEU A 961 105.19 31.54 -39.43
C LEU A 961 106.11 31.12 -40.59
N VAL A 962 105.86 29.94 -41.17
CA VAL A 962 106.57 29.41 -42.34
C VAL A 962 105.61 29.26 -43.52
N LEU A 963 105.83 30.03 -44.58
CA LEU A 963 105.13 29.92 -45.85
C LEU A 963 105.84 28.87 -46.72
N LEU A 964 105.22 27.71 -46.88
CA LEU A 964 105.80 26.59 -47.60
C LEU A 964 105.80 26.82 -49.11
N SER A 965 106.72 26.16 -49.80
CA SER A 965 106.74 26.15 -51.26
C SER A 965 106.98 24.74 -51.79
N ASN A 966 106.26 24.41 -52.86
CA ASN A 966 106.42 23.16 -53.59
C ASN A 966 106.48 23.44 -55.11
N LEU A 967 106.50 22.37 -55.92
CA LEU A 967 106.56 22.44 -57.38
C LEU A 967 105.42 23.27 -58.01
N THR A 968 104.24 23.30 -57.37
CA THR A 968 103.03 23.91 -57.93
C THR A 968 102.80 25.34 -57.44
N GLN A 969 103.19 25.66 -56.20
CA GLN A 969 102.87 26.94 -55.57
C GLN A 969 103.86 27.28 -54.45
N THR A 970 104.04 28.58 -54.24
CA THR A 970 104.59 29.16 -52.99
C THR A 970 103.41 29.76 -52.23
N ALA A 971 103.28 29.41 -50.95
CA ALA A 971 102.29 30.00 -50.06
C ALA A 971 102.49 31.51 -49.97
N LEU A 972 101.41 32.26 -49.78
CA LEU A 972 101.43 33.72 -49.79
C LEU A 972 100.62 34.30 -48.63
N ILE A 973 101.00 35.52 -48.26
CA ILE A 973 100.16 36.39 -47.42
C ILE A 973 99.33 37.24 -48.38
N ASP A 974 98.01 37.15 -48.25
CA ASP A 974 97.07 37.98 -49.00
C ASP A 974 96.89 39.33 -48.29
N GLY A 975 97.41 40.39 -48.92
CA GLY A 975 97.32 41.76 -48.43
C GLY A 975 95.98 42.44 -48.69
N SER A 976 94.94 41.71 -49.11
CA SER A 976 93.59 42.27 -49.33
C SER A 976 92.84 42.59 -48.03
N GLY A 977 93.25 42.00 -46.91
CA GLY A 977 92.67 42.24 -45.58
C GLY A 977 93.07 43.58 -44.97
N THR A 978 92.36 43.99 -43.90
CA THR A 978 92.65 45.25 -43.17
C THR A 978 93.52 45.06 -41.92
N GLY A 979 93.89 43.82 -41.60
CA GLY A 979 94.79 43.50 -40.50
C GLY A 979 96.25 43.30 -40.94
N GLU A 980 97.13 43.07 -39.97
CA GLU A 980 98.58 43.00 -40.18
C GLU A 980 99.19 41.66 -39.73
N VAL A 981 100.25 41.22 -40.41
CA VAL A 981 101.14 40.16 -39.93
C VAL A 981 102.36 40.82 -39.30
N THR A 982 102.59 40.58 -38.01
CA THR A 982 103.71 41.18 -37.25
C THR A 982 104.74 40.12 -36.89
N GLY A 983 106.01 40.52 -36.77
CA GLY A 983 107.13 39.59 -36.50
C GLY A 983 107.77 39.02 -37.76
N ASN A 984 108.72 38.11 -37.57
CA ASN A 984 109.45 37.47 -38.66
C ASN A 984 108.63 36.33 -39.29
N VAL A 985 108.59 36.30 -40.61
CA VAL A 985 108.00 35.24 -41.42
C VAL A 985 109.10 34.61 -42.26
N THR A 986 109.15 33.28 -42.29
CA THR A 986 109.99 32.52 -43.21
C THR A 986 109.18 32.18 -44.45
N MET A 987 109.67 32.54 -45.63
CA MET A 987 109.09 32.12 -46.90
C MET A 987 110.06 31.20 -47.62
N GLN A 988 109.58 30.01 -47.94
CA GLN A 988 110.28 29.07 -48.80
C GLN A 988 110.05 29.41 -50.27
N ARG A 989 111.00 29.02 -51.10
CA ARG A 989 110.91 29.07 -52.55
C ARG A 989 111.46 27.78 -53.13
N TYR A 990 110.56 27.00 -53.72
CA TYR A 990 110.93 25.82 -54.47
C TYR A 990 111.64 26.21 -55.77
N LEU A 991 112.82 25.64 -55.97
CA LEU A 991 113.61 25.74 -57.17
C LEU A 991 113.54 24.39 -57.90
N PRO A 992 113.05 24.32 -59.15
CA PRO A 992 113.03 23.07 -59.91
C PRO A 992 114.42 22.44 -60.13
N SER A 993 115.47 23.26 -59.99
CA SER A 993 116.87 22.84 -59.94
C SER A 993 117.70 23.95 -59.29
N GLY A 994 118.62 23.56 -58.40
CA GLY A 994 119.66 24.44 -57.83
C GLY A 994 120.75 24.87 -58.82
N PHE A 995 120.67 24.48 -60.10
CA PHE A 995 121.71 24.76 -61.08
C PHE A 995 121.67 26.23 -61.55
N GLY A 996 122.77 26.92 -61.26
CA GLY A 996 123.14 28.22 -61.83
C GLY A 996 122.48 29.42 -61.17
N TYR A 997 122.65 30.58 -61.81
CA TYR A 997 122.11 31.85 -61.33
C TYR A 997 120.59 31.92 -61.52
N ARG A 998 119.91 32.49 -60.53
CA ARG A 998 118.50 32.86 -60.52
C ARG A 998 118.35 34.31 -60.10
N TYR A 999 117.36 34.99 -60.66
CA TYR A 999 116.99 36.31 -60.17
C TYR A 999 116.15 36.17 -58.91
N PHE A 1000 116.53 36.92 -57.88
CA PHE A 1000 115.91 36.91 -56.58
C PHE A 1000 115.57 38.33 -56.16
N SER A 1001 114.44 38.50 -55.49
CA SER A 1001 114.10 39.70 -54.72
C SER A 1001 113.53 39.23 -53.40
N SER A 1002 113.95 39.86 -52.30
CA SER A 1002 113.34 39.57 -51.00
C SER A 1002 111.86 39.97 -51.02
N PRO A 1003 110.93 39.17 -50.49
CA PRO A 1003 109.58 39.62 -50.18
C PRO A 1003 109.50 40.39 -48.85
N PHE A 1004 110.54 40.32 -48.01
CA PHE A 1004 110.55 40.86 -46.66
C PHE A 1004 111.52 42.03 -46.48
N GLN A 1005 111.21 42.88 -45.51
CA GLN A 1005 112.15 43.85 -44.93
C GLN A 1005 113.18 43.12 -44.07
N ASP A 1006 114.41 43.65 -44.07
CA ASP A 1006 115.52 43.25 -43.20
C ASP A 1006 116.02 41.79 -43.29
N SER A 1007 115.58 41.01 -44.28
CA SER A 1007 116.22 39.73 -44.62
C SER A 1007 117.70 39.93 -44.93
N LYS A 1008 118.54 38.95 -44.62
CA LYS A 1008 120.00 39.06 -44.79
C LYS A 1008 120.53 38.04 -45.78
N VAL A 1009 121.60 38.40 -46.48
CA VAL A 1009 122.31 37.49 -47.39
C VAL A 1009 122.77 36.21 -46.66
N SER A 1010 123.13 36.30 -45.38
CA SER A 1010 123.53 35.16 -44.55
C SER A 1010 122.50 34.02 -44.51
N GLN A 1011 121.22 34.32 -44.79
CA GLN A 1011 120.14 33.33 -44.76
C GLN A 1011 120.28 32.29 -45.88
N PHE A 1012 120.96 32.60 -46.97
CA PHE A 1012 121.25 31.63 -48.03
C PHE A 1012 122.48 30.75 -47.72
N GLY A 1013 123.09 30.88 -46.53
CA GLY A 1013 124.36 30.22 -46.22
C GLY A 1013 124.29 28.69 -46.17
N ASP A 1014 123.09 28.13 -46.02
CA ASP A 1014 122.77 26.71 -46.12
C ASP A 1014 122.48 26.26 -47.56
N ASP A 1015 121.90 27.15 -48.38
CA ASP A 1015 121.62 26.90 -49.80
C ASP A 1015 122.86 27.02 -50.70
N MET A 1016 123.87 27.80 -50.29
CA MET A 1016 125.02 28.10 -51.16
C MET A 1016 126.31 28.49 -50.43
N ASP A 1017 127.45 28.31 -51.10
CA ASP A 1017 128.74 28.81 -50.59
C ASP A 1017 128.89 30.34 -50.84
N LEU A 1018 128.61 31.12 -49.81
CA LEU A 1018 128.79 32.58 -49.80
C LEU A 1018 130.27 33.01 -49.83
N GLY A 1019 131.20 32.13 -49.47
CA GLY A 1019 132.65 32.39 -49.42
C GLY A 1019 133.37 32.17 -50.76
N SER A 1020 132.68 31.66 -51.78
CA SER A 1020 133.27 31.31 -53.07
C SER A 1020 134.11 32.46 -53.68
N PRO A 1021 135.31 32.17 -54.22
CA PRO A 1021 136.18 33.17 -54.84
C PRO A 1021 135.51 33.84 -56.04
N PHE A 1022 134.60 33.14 -56.73
CA PHE A 1022 133.70 33.73 -57.70
C PHE A 1022 132.37 34.02 -57.01
N PRO A 1023 131.97 35.30 -56.86
CA PRO A 1023 130.85 35.65 -56.01
C PRO A 1023 129.57 34.93 -56.40
N SER A 1024 128.94 34.25 -55.45
CA SER A 1024 127.70 33.51 -55.71
C SER A 1024 126.46 34.42 -55.64
N PHE A 1025 126.61 35.64 -55.13
CA PHE A 1025 125.52 36.60 -54.92
C PHE A 1025 125.90 37.97 -55.49
N TYR A 1026 125.05 38.52 -56.36
CA TYR A 1026 125.20 39.83 -56.97
C TYR A 1026 123.96 40.69 -56.76
N ARG A 1027 124.17 42.00 -56.68
CA ARG A 1027 123.10 43.00 -56.78
C ARG A 1027 123.32 43.82 -58.05
N TYR A 1028 122.24 44.15 -58.73
CA TYR A 1028 122.33 45.12 -59.83
C TYR A 1028 122.47 46.53 -59.25
N ASP A 1029 123.54 47.24 -59.62
CA ASP A 1029 123.73 48.64 -59.26
C ASP A 1029 123.62 49.49 -60.52
N GLU A 1030 122.44 50.07 -60.72
CA GLU A 1030 122.12 50.89 -61.89
C GLU A 1030 122.89 52.21 -61.91
N ASN A 1031 123.27 52.73 -60.73
CA ASN A 1031 123.97 54.00 -60.59
C ASN A 1031 125.49 53.84 -60.43
N ARG A 1032 126.03 52.65 -60.70
CA ARG A 1032 127.45 52.36 -60.55
C ARG A 1032 128.29 53.23 -61.49
N MET A 1033 129.32 53.87 -60.94
CA MET A 1033 130.34 54.61 -61.67
C MET A 1033 131.70 53.91 -61.53
N LEU A 1034 132.41 53.66 -62.63
CA LEU A 1034 133.77 53.11 -62.61
C LEU A 1034 134.72 54.07 -63.33
N ALA A 1035 135.76 54.53 -62.62
CA ALA A 1035 136.70 55.54 -63.13
C ALA A 1035 136.01 56.82 -63.68
N GLY A 1036 134.88 57.21 -63.08
CA GLY A 1036 134.14 58.41 -63.46
C GLY A 1036 133.20 58.24 -64.67
N LEU A 1037 133.08 57.04 -65.25
CA LEU A 1037 132.11 56.73 -66.30
C LEU A 1037 130.96 55.88 -65.74
N PRO A 1038 129.72 56.09 -66.21
CA PRO A 1038 128.60 55.20 -65.91
C PRO A 1038 128.94 53.76 -66.31
N ALA A 1039 128.81 52.85 -65.37
CA ALA A 1039 129.18 51.44 -65.49
C ALA A 1039 128.16 50.56 -64.75
N SER A 1040 126.87 50.80 -65.01
CA SER A 1040 125.76 50.03 -64.44
C SER A 1040 125.96 48.53 -64.66
N GLY A 1041 125.58 47.73 -63.67
CA GLY A 1041 125.75 46.29 -63.78
C GLY A 1041 125.74 45.55 -62.44
N TRP A 1042 125.97 44.26 -62.53
CA TRP A 1042 126.03 43.37 -61.37
C TRP A 1042 127.30 43.60 -60.55
N VAL A 1043 127.13 43.90 -59.27
CA VAL A 1043 128.19 44.03 -58.28
C VAL A 1043 128.10 42.90 -57.26
N LYS A 1044 129.27 42.44 -56.81
CA LYS A 1044 129.39 41.45 -55.72
C LYS A 1044 128.60 41.92 -54.51
N TYR A 1045 127.69 41.09 -54.01
CA TYR A 1045 126.80 41.41 -52.89
C TYR A 1045 126.61 40.21 -51.95
N ASN A 1046 127.70 39.53 -51.62
CA ASN A 1046 127.72 38.28 -50.85
C ASN A 1046 128.22 38.46 -49.40
N TYR A 1047 128.21 39.67 -48.85
CA TYR A 1047 128.58 39.87 -47.44
C TYR A 1047 127.42 39.43 -46.53
N PRO A 1048 127.63 38.51 -45.57
CA PRO A 1048 126.55 37.90 -44.78
C PRO A 1048 125.57 38.89 -44.15
N ASP A 1049 126.06 40.01 -43.59
CA ASP A 1049 125.22 41.02 -42.93
C ASP A 1049 124.49 41.98 -43.90
N SER A 1050 124.66 41.83 -45.21
CA SER A 1050 123.99 42.68 -46.18
C SER A 1050 122.49 42.44 -46.18
N ILE A 1051 121.73 43.52 -46.08
CA ILE A 1051 120.26 43.47 -46.09
C ILE A 1051 119.74 43.31 -47.53
N LEU A 1052 118.86 42.33 -47.69
CA LEU A 1052 118.05 42.11 -48.87
C LEU A 1052 116.78 42.94 -48.75
N ARG A 1053 116.55 43.80 -49.73
CA ARG A 1053 115.41 44.73 -49.72
C ARG A 1053 114.31 44.26 -50.68
N PRO A 1054 113.04 44.52 -50.35
CA PRO A 1054 111.95 44.32 -51.28
C PRO A 1054 112.15 45.08 -52.59
N MET A 1055 111.72 44.46 -53.70
CA MET A 1055 111.81 44.97 -55.07
C MET A 1055 113.23 45.23 -55.60
N HIS A 1056 114.28 44.84 -54.88
CA HIS A 1056 115.65 44.92 -55.37
C HIS A 1056 116.02 43.65 -56.13
N GLY A 1057 116.55 43.80 -57.34
CA GLY A 1057 117.01 42.69 -58.16
C GLY A 1057 118.38 42.17 -57.72
N TYR A 1058 118.40 40.93 -57.23
CA TYR A 1058 119.58 40.15 -56.92
C TYR A 1058 119.74 39.00 -57.92
N SER A 1059 120.97 38.57 -58.14
CA SER A 1059 121.28 37.38 -58.93
C SER A 1059 122.08 36.43 -58.05
N VAL A 1060 121.52 35.23 -57.83
CA VAL A 1060 121.95 34.28 -56.79
C VAL A 1060 122.23 32.94 -57.45
N ASN A 1061 123.44 32.41 -57.28
CA ASN A 1061 123.87 31.12 -57.82
C ASN A 1061 123.78 30.02 -56.78
N PHE A 1062 122.74 29.20 -56.90
CA PHE A 1062 122.49 28.05 -56.01
C PHE A 1062 123.43 26.86 -56.27
N GLY A 1063 124.39 27.00 -57.19
CA GLY A 1063 125.47 26.04 -57.41
C GLY A 1063 125.25 25.20 -58.66
N SER A 1064 125.73 23.96 -58.64
CA SER A 1064 125.76 23.06 -59.81
C SER A 1064 124.77 21.90 -59.71
N SER A 1065 123.94 21.84 -58.67
CA SER A 1065 122.98 20.74 -58.47
C SER A 1065 121.84 20.79 -59.48
N SER A 1066 121.66 19.74 -60.27
CA SER A 1066 120.49 19.60 -61.15
C SER A 1066 119.23 19.13 -60.41
N LEU A 1067 119.32 18.79 -59.13
CA LEU A 1067 118.19 18.36 -58.32
C LEU A 1067 117.40 19.58 -57.80
N PRO A 1068 116.08 19.42 -57.54
CA PRO A 1068 115.30 20.45 -56.88
C PRO A 1068 115.84 20.80 -55.49
N GLU A 1069 115.62 22.04 -55.10
CA GLU A 1069 116.07 22.61 -53.84
C GLU A 1069 114.98 23.55 -53.32
N ILE A 1070 114.92 23.75 -52.00
CA ILE A 1070 114.05 24.75 -51.38
C ILE A 1070 114.97 25.74 -50.71
N ALA A 1071 115.01 26.95 -51.25
CA ALA A 1071 115.67 28.07 -50.60
C ALA A 1071 114.66 28.76 -49.68
N ASP A 1072 115.10 29.34 -48.57
CA ASP A 1072 114.23 30.14 -47.73
C ASP A 1072 114.85 31.46 -47.29
N VAL A 1073 113.96 32.40 -47.01
CA VAL A 1073 114.34 33.73 -46.53
C VAL A 1073 113.38 34.10 -45.42
N THR A 1074 113.91 34.71 -44.37
CA THR A 1074 113.14 35.12 -43.20
C THR A 1074 113.22 36.63 -43.02
N GLY A 1075 112.10 37.29 -42.73
CA GLY A 1075 112.09 38.72 -42.43
C GLY A 1075 110.71 39.24 -42.09
N ILE A 1076 110.61 40.56 -41.91
CA ILE A 1076 109.35 41.21 -41.52
C ILE A 1076 108.52 41.51 -42.78
N VAL A 1077 107.22 41.24 -42.70
CA VAL A 1077 106.25 41.53 -43.77
C VAL A 1077 106.10 43.04 -43.94
N ASN A 1078 105.95 43.50 -45.20
CA ASN A 1078 105.81 44.92 -45.55
C ASN A 1078 104.49 45.54 -45.13
#